data_AF-A0A661IU35-F1
#
_entry.id   AF-A0A661IU35-F1
#
_cell.length_a   1.000
_cell.length_b   1.000
_cell.length_c   1.000
_cell.angle_alpha   90.00
_cell.angle_beta   90.00
_cell.angle_gamma   90.00
#
_symmetry.space_group_name_H-M   'P 1'
#
loop_
_entity.id
_entity.type
_entity.pdbx_description
1 polymer ?
#
loop_
_entity_poly.entity_id
_entity_poly.type
_entity_poly.pdbx_seq_one_letter_code
_entity_poly.pdbx_strand_id
1 'polypeptide(L)'
;MSSAISLTSLADNATTVFESYIVQATVSKQVIDLGISGTIVVPYYEDDNSTRIRNATGPVGNVTEYISKSELESMVQAMKLLNATSVDGFDGAIDISLFYDVTTRTTLLESSILQATISKQIVDLGSAIIVPTKADDTITDIRFNVGSGSEATEYISKPEIHALFEVLELWNMDDITDFNGTIELTLFLPSQTALYDTNQDILLASASIQATISKQILDLGTSGELIVPSTDVSDTAIVVTSDTTEFIYKSEIKHLINAMDLLNVSDITTFDGSISLGKLFESTAPLDYDTNQDTMLASAIMHATLSDQILSMDGSSLTVPAEDVSGAAIKKTVSTNFFIIKDEIKALLNALDILGAPTTGFDSFSGTIGIDALNNSSDQDKILSSATMHATISKKLFDINTDPLNPIMIFPETDIREDPDKQILIDYADVSFIEINELKSLLNALNEMNLTSFGSVSITPSVILGKDNTVITDSAIMQATISDKILDGATDESTATSGTLIVPNYFREDITVDGSTSKWIERNELMLLLDSLDVLGISDFDGGVSGGSFNTMTSAEIDTLVASGSMHTTVDFMLKSNNNINTSIPNIATTSVSYVSYSVITKLEIRHFILATQVIAGPGDDISNINLDANTLSGLNAAQQSIMLDSIIVRCKITPDLEAAASASSSYSFDSGDYESGSTPSTLTKVAAQDAIDNLL
;
A
#
# COMPACT_ATOMS: atom_id res chain seq x y z
N MET A 1 42.45 -21.80 72.13
CA MET A 1 43.39 -22.04 71.02
C MET A 1 42.54 -22.44 69.84
N SER A 2 42.37 -21.55 68.86
CA SER A 2 41.73 -21.90 67.59
C SER A 2 42.76 -22.63 66.75
N SER A 3 42.72 -23.96 66.76
CA SER A 3 43.35 -24.75 65.73
C SER A 3 42.35 -24.83 64.58
N ALA A 4 42.42 -23.86 63.66
CA ALA A 4 41.62 -23.89 62.45
C ALA A 4 41.92 -25.20 61.70
N ILE A 5 40.90 -26.04 61.52
CA ILE A 5 41.00 -27.21 60.66
C ILE A 5 41.20 -26.67 59.24
N SER A 6 42.26 -27.06 58.55
CA SER A 6 42.47 -26.65 57.15
C SER A 6 41.31 -27.19 56.31
N LEU A 7 40.59 -26.30 55.63
CA LEU A 7 39.44 -26.68 54.81
C LEU A 7 39.82 -27.68 53.71
N THR A 8 40.97 -27.49 53.08
CA THR A 8 41.49 -28.43 52.07
C THR A 8 41.67 -29.83 52.64
N SER A 9 42.30 -29.94 53.82
CA SER A 9 42.47 -31.24 54.48
C SER A 9 41.16 -31.87 54.94
N LEU A 10 40.18 -31.03 55.32
CA LEU A 10 38.85 -31.46 55.71
C LEU A 10 38.07 -32.00 54.51
N ALA A 11 38.08 -31.28 53.39
CA ALA A 11 37.42 -31.69 52.15
C ALA A 11 38.00 -33.01 51.60
N ASP A 12 39.33 -33.15 51.54
CA ASP A 12 39.96 -34.37 51.01
C ASP A 12 39.67 -35.63 51.86
N ASN A 13 39.25 -35.46 53.12
CA ASN A 13 39.00 -36.55 54.06
C ASN A 13 37.59 -36.51 54.65
N ALA A 14 36.66 -35.76 54.06
CA ALA A 14 35.39 -35.37 54.66
C ALA A 14 34.56 -36.59 55.13
N THR A 15 34.46 -37.61 54.28
CA THR A 15 33.74 -38.85 54.61
C THR A 15 34.26 -39.55 55.85
N THR A 16 35.59 -39.58 56.05
CA THR A 16 36.20 -40.21 57.23
C THR A 16 36.09 -39.29 58.45
N VAL A 17 36.38 -37.99 58.27
CA VAL A 17 36.44 -37.01 59.37
C VAL A 17 35.06 -36.83 60.01
N PHE A 18 34.00 -36.78 59.21
CA PHE A 18 32.63 -36.65 59.70
C PHE A 18 32.01 -37.95 60.25
N GLU A 19 32.74 -39.06 60.30
CA GLU A 19 32.37 -40.20 61.17
C GLU A 19 32.48 -39.85 62.66
N SER A 20 33.31 -38.85 63.00
CA SER A 20 33.37 -38.31 64.35
C SER A 20 32.23 -37.33 64.59
N TYR A 21 31.23 -37.74 65.38
CA TYR A 21 30.12 -36.87 65.78
C TYR A 21 30.57 -35.57 66.49
N ILE A 22 31.73 -35.58 67.17
CA ILE A 22 32.27 -34.37 67.81
C ILE A 22 32.75 -33.38 66.75
N VAL A 23 33.46 -33.85 65.72
CA VAL A 23 33.93 -33.00 64.62
C VAL A 23 32.75 -32.53 63.78
N GLN A 24 31.81 -33.44 63.46
CA GLN A 24 30.57 -33.09 62.78
C GLN A 24 29.80 -31.99 63.52
N ALA A 25 29.56 -32.14 64.83
CA ALA A 25 28.85 -31.14 65.61
C ALA A 25 29.63 -29.82 65.71
N THR A 26 30.97 -29.87 65.78
CA THR A 26 31.81 -28.67 65.80
C THR A 26 31.70 -27.90 64.50
N VAL A 27 31.89 -28.55 63.35
CA VAL A 27 31.76 -27.91 62.03
C VAL A 27 30.31 -27.50 61.76
N SER A 28 29.33 -28.30 62.16
CA SER A 28 27.92 -27.91 62.06
C SER A 28 27.64 -26.61 62.80
N LYS A 29 28.19 -26.46 64.01
CA LYS A 29 28.03 -25.22 64.78
C LYS A 29 28.62 -24.02 64.03
N GLN A 30 29.82 -24.18 63.45
CA GLN A 30 30.46 -23.15 62.63
C GLN A 30 29.56 -22.71 61.48
N VAL A 31 29.03 -23.67 60.72
CA VAL A 31 28.12 -23.43 59.60
C VAL A 31 26.81 -22.78 60.05
N ILE A 32 26.19 -23.27 61.12
CA ILE A 32 24.95 -22.69 61.67
C ILE A 32 25.20 -21.26 62.17
N ASP A 33 26.35 -20.99 62.78
CA ASP A 33 26.72 -19.65 63.23
C ASP A 33 26.87 -18.69 62.03
N LEU A 34 27.39 -19.14 60.87
CA LEU A 34 27.37 -18.37 59.60
C LEU A 34 25.94 -18.15 59.07
N GLY A 35 25.06 -19.13 59.25
CA GLY A 35 23.64 -18.99 58.94
C GLY A 35 22.96 -17.91 59.78
N ILE A 36 23.27 -17.89 61.08
CA ILE A 36 22.74 -16.91 62.03
C ILE A 36 23.28 -15.50 61.73
N SER A 37 24.52 -15.37 61.25
CA SER A 37 25.06 -14.08 60.81
C SER A 37 24.50 -13.59 59.47
N GLY A 38 23.72 -14.42 58.76
CA GLY A 38 23.17 -14.11 57.44
C GLY A 38 24.20 -14.24 56.31
N THR A 39 25.36 -14.82 56.59
CA THR A 39 26.44 -15.00 55.60
C THR A 39 26.09 -16.07 54.57
N ILE A 40 25.39 -17.12 55.01
CA ILE A 40 24.87 -18.20 54.16
C ILE A 40 23.45 -18.55 54.60
N VAL A 41 22.73 -19.30 53.78
CA VAL A 41 21.43 -19.86 54.17
C VAL A 41 21.61 -21.32 54.55
N VAL A 42 21.28 -21.67 55.82
CA VAL A 42 21.37 -23.04 56.32
C VAL A 42 19.96 -23.64 56.45
N PRO A 43 19.50 -24.38 55.42
CA PRO A 43 18.14 -24.91 55.35
C PRO A 43 17.91 -26.04 56.37
N TYR A 44 16.66 -26.28 56.74
CA TYR A 44 16.29 -27.44 57.56
C TYR A 44 16.12 -28.73 56.76
N TYR A 45 15.77 -28.61 55.48
CA TYR A 45 15.47 -29.69 54.56
C TYR A 45 16.13 -29.45 53.20
N GLU A 46 16.42 -30.50 52.44
CA GLU A 46 16.82 -30.41 51.03
C GLU A 46 15.64 -29.95 50.16
N ASP A 47 15.91 -29.65 48.89
CA ASP A 47 14.91 -29.18 47.92
C ASP A 47 13.77 -30.20 47.65
N ASP A 48 13.93 -31.46 48.07
CA ASP A 48 12.92 -32.52 48.02
C ASP A 48 11.84 -32.43 49.12
N ASN A 49 11.99 -31.51 50.09
CA ASN A 49 11.11 -31.33 51.24
C ASN A 49 10.94 -32.58 52.12
N SER A 50 11.90 -33.50 52.07
CA SER A 50 11.84 -34.79 52.72
C SER A 50 13.13 -35.12 53.48
N THR A 51 14.27 -34.76 52.91
CA THR A 51 15.59 -35.06 53.46
C THR A 51 16.00 -33.98 54.45
N ARG A 52 16.17 -34.33 55.73
CA ARG A 52 16.45 -33.37 56.81
C ARG A 52 17.94 -33.03 56.88
N ILE A 53 18.27 -31.76 56.68
CA ILE A 53 19.62 -31.21 56.78
C ILE A 53 19.98 -30.88 58.22
N ARG A 54 19.14 -30.13 58.93
CA ARG A 54 19.39 -29.74 60.33
C ARG A 54 18.70 -30.70 61.30
N ASN A 55 19.51 -31.41 62.07
CA ASN A 55 19.09 -32.43 63.01
C ASN A 55 19.36 -31.98 64.46
N ALA A 56 18.54 -32.45 65.39
CA ALA A 56 18.65 -32.10 66.80
C ALA A 56 18.70 -33.37 67.64
N THR A 57 19.63 -33.44 68.60
CA THR A 57 19.76 -34.56 69.54
C THR A 57 20.02 -34.08 70.96
N GLY A 58 19.66 -34.90 71.95
CA GLY A 58 19.86 -34.60 73.38
C GLY A 58 18.56 -34.23 74.13
N PRO A 59 18.62 -34.15 75.47
CA PRO A 59 17.48 -33.83 76.30
C PRO A 59 17.07 -32.36 76.16
N VAL A 60 15.79 -32.07 76.40
CA VAL A 60 15.25 -30.70 76.42
C VAL A 60 16.07 -29.80 77.35
N GLY A 61 16.52 -28.66 76.85
CA GLY A 61 17.40 -27.71 77.56
C GLY A 61 18.90 -27.96 77.36
N ASN A 62 19.29 -29.05 76.68
CA ASN A 62 20.68 -29.33 76.30
C ASN A 62 20.72 -30.07 74.95
N VAL A 63 20.07 -29.47 73.96
CA VAL A 63 19.95 -30.00 72.59
C VAL A 63 21.15 -29.53 71.78
N THR A 64 21.80 -30.47 71.10
CA THR A 64 22.82 -30.19 70.10
C THR A 64 22.19 -30.26 68.73
N GLU A 65 22.21 -29.14 68.01
CA GLU A 65 21.86 -29.10 66.60
C GLU A 65 23.09 -29.38 65.73
N TYR A 66 22.91 -30.16 64.68
CA TYR A 66 23.97 -30.54 63.76
C TYR A 66 23.45 -30.71 62.32
N ILE A 67 24.34 -30.54 61.35
CA ILE A 67 24.07 -30.69 59.92
C ILE A 67 24.34 -32.14 59.52
N SER A 68 23.51 -32.69 58.63
CA SER A 68 23.68 -34.05 58.11
C SER A 68 25.09 -34.26 57.55
N LYS A 69 25.61 -35.49 57.69
CA LYS A 69 26.98 -35.81 57.26
C LYS A 69 27.16 -35.58 55.76
N SER A 70 26.20 -36.02 54.95
CA SER A 70 26.22 -35.83 53.50
C SER A 70 26.27 -34.35 53.11
N GLU A 71 25.44 -33.51 53.72
CA GLU A 71 25.45 -32.07 53.40
C GLU A 71 26.75 -31.39 53.82
N LEU A 72 27.31 -31.76 54.99
CA LEU A 72 28.62 -31.23 55.38
C LEU A 72 29.73 -31.64 54.40
N GLU A 73 29.69 -32.87 53.88
CA GLU A 73 30.62 -33.34 52.84
C GLU A 73 30.48 -32.48 51.57
N SER A 74 29.28 -32.33 51.04
CA SER A 74 29.02 -31.51 49.84
C SER A 74 29.39 -30.04 50.06
N MET A 75 29.05 -29.47 51.22
CA MET A 75 29.36 -28.08 51.56
C MET A 75 30.88 -27.83 51.64
N VAL A 76 31.67 -28.71 52.28
CA VAL A 76 33.13 -28.49 52.35
C VAL A 76 33.80 -28.71 51.00
N GLN A 77 33.28 -29.60 50.14
CA GLN A 77 33.75 -29.67 48.74
C GLN A 77 33.44 -28.38 47.99
N ALA A 78 32.23 -27.85 48.14
CA ALA A 78 31.83 -26.62 47.49
C ALA A 78 32.66 -25.42 47.97
N MET A 79 32.89 -25.28 49.28
CA MET A 79 33.76 -24.25 49.84
C MET A 79 35.23 -24.39 49.37
N LYS A 80 35.72 -25.61 49.15
CA LYS A 80 37.05 -25.83 48.56
C LYS A 80 37.11 -25.32 47.11
N LEU A 81 36.07 -25.53 46.31
CA LEU A 81 35.97 -25.00 44.94
C LEU A 81 35.92 -23.46 44.94
N LEU A 82 35.18 -22.87 45.87
CA LEU A 82 35.13 -21.41 46.10
C LEU A 82 36.41 -20.83 46.71
N ASN A 83 37.50 -21.61 46.82
CA ASN A 83 38.78 -21.21 47.40
C ASN A 83 38.69 -20.68 48.85
N ALA A 84 37.67 -21.08 49.62
CA ALA A 84 37.58 -20.72 51.02
C ALA A 84 38.73 -21.38 51.82
N THR A 85 39.26 -20.67 52.82
CA THR A 85 40.40 -21.16 53.61
C THR A 85 39.98 -21.86 54.90
N SER A 86 38.79 -21.55 55.41
CA SER A 86 38.18 -22.14 56.60
C SER A 86 36.67 -21.94 56.57
N VAL A 87 35.92 -22.77 57.29
CA VAL A 87 34.46 -22.64 57.41
C VAL A 87 34.09 -21.30 58.06
N ASP A 88 34.60 -21.02 59.27
CA ASP A 88 34.33 -19.77 60.01
C ASP A 88 34.75 -18.48 59.29
N GLY A 89 35.66 -18.59 58.32
CA GLY A 89 36.18 -17.46 57.55
C GLY A 89 35.53 -17.28 56.19
N PHE A 90 34.52 -18.09 55.84
CA PHE A 90 33.76 -17.88 54.60
C PHE A 90 32.86 -16.66 54.77
N ASP A 91 32.93 -15.75 53.81
CA ASP A 91 32.23 -14.46 53.82
C ASP A 91 30.93 -14.47 53.03
N GLY A 92 30.56 -15.62 52.44
CA GLY A 92 29.35 -15.76 51.63
C GLY A 92 29.52 -15.33 50.18
N ALA A 93 30.71 -14.84 49.79
CA ALA A 93 30.99 -14.50 48.41
C ALA A 93 31.04 -15.78 47.57
N ILE A 94 30.25 -15.80 46.49
CA ILE A 94 30.20 -16.89 45.53
C ILE A 94 30.80 -16.34 44.24
N ASP A 95 31.97 -16.85 43.86
CA ASP A 95 32.57 -16.57 42.56
C ASP A 95 31.73 -17.25 41.47
N ILE A 96 30.97 -16.45 40.73
CA ILE A 96 30.04 -16.96 39.72
C ILE A 96 30.75 -17.52 38.49
N SER A 97 32.01 -17.17 38.26
CA SER A 97 32.78 -17.76 37.14
C SER A 97 32.95 -19.28 37.31
N LEU A 98 32.90 -19.77 38.56
CA LEU A 98 32.91 -21.20 38.86
C LEU A 98 31.58 -21.90 38.52
N PHE A 99 30.50 -21.14 38.30
CA PHE A 99 29.21 -21.67 37.85
C PHE A 99 29.14 -21.83 36.32
N TYR A 100 30.11 -21.34 35.56
CA TYR A 100 30.13 -21.47 34.08
C TYR A 100 30.50 -22.89 33.65
N ASP A 101 31.41 -23.55 34.37
CA ASP A 101 31.65 -24.97 34.14
C ASP A 101 30.51 -25.82 34.74
N VAL A 102 29.78 -26.55 33.89
CA VAL A 102 28.65 -27.41 34.27
C VAL A 102 29.03 -28.42 35.36
N THR A 103 30.24 -28.98 35.30
CA THR A 103 30.69 -29.99 36.28
C THR A 103 30.87 -29.34 37.65
N THR A 104 31.57 -28.20 37.68
CA THR A 104 31.82 -27.41 38.90
C THR A 104 30.50 -26.90 39.48
N ARG A 105 29.61 -26.33 38.66
CA ARG A 105 28.27 -25.91 39.05
C ARG A 105 27.44 -27.06 39.64
N THR A 106 27.48 -28.23 39.02
CA THR A 106 26.78 -29.42 39.55
C THR A 106 27.28 -29.77 40.94
N THR A 107 28.60 -29.81 41.15
CA THR A 107 29.19 -30.06 42.47
C THR A 107 28.85 -28.98 43.49
N LEU A 108 28.83 -27.70 43.11
CA LEU A 108 28.43 -26.60 43.99
C LEU A 108 26.96 -26.75 44.43
N LEU A 109 26.08 -27.16 43.52
CA LEU A 109 24.64 -27.36 43.76
C LEU A 109 24.29 -28.72 44.39
N GLU A 110 25.27 -29.59 44.67
CA GLU A 110 25.07 -30.76 45.54
C GLU A 110 24.83 -30.34 46.99
N SER A 111 25.37 -29.20 47.42
CA SER A 111 25.11 -28.64 48.75
C SER A 111 23.79 -27.85 48.75
N SER A 112 22.85 -28.30 49.58
CA SER A 112 21.59 -27.59 49.82
C SER A 112 21.81 -26.22 50.48
N ILE A 113 22.88 -26.06 51.27
CA ILE A 113 23.30 -24.78 51.85
C ILE A 113 23.73 -23.82 50.74
N LEU A 114 24.56 -24.25 49.79
CA LEU A 114 24.95 -23.38 48.67
C LEU A 114 23.78 -23.10 47.71
N GLN A 115 22.97 -24.10 47.38
CA GLN A 115 21.77 -23.87 46.56
C GLN A 115 20.84 -22.84 47.21
N ALA A 116 20.56 -22.96 48.52
CA ALA A 116 19.73 -21.98 49.22
C ALA A 116 20.39 -20.60 49.30
N THR A 117 21.72 -20.55 49.47
CA THR A 117 22.46 -19.29 49.51
C THR A 117 22.43 -18.57 48.17
N ILE A 118 22.69 -19.27 47.05
CA ILE A 118 22.63 -18.66 45.72
C ILE A 118 21.19 -18.32 45.32
N SER A 119 20.21 -19.14 45.72
CA SER A 119 18.78 -18.84 45.53
C SER A 119 18.43 -17.51 46.20
N LYS A 120 18.87 -17.32 47.44
CA LYS A 120 18.68 -16.06 48.17
C LYS A 120 19.38 -14.90 47.48
N GLN A 121 20.63 -15.06 47.04
CA GLN A 121 21.35 -13.98 46.35
C GLN A 121 20.64 -13.54 45.07
N ILE A 122 20.12 -14.49 44.29
CA ILE A 122 19.36 -14.20 43.05
C ILE A 122 18.02 -13.52 43.39
N VAL A 123 17.27 -14.01 44.39
CA VAL A 123 16.01 -13.36 44.81
C VAL A 123 16.24 -11.96 45.39
N ASP A 124 17.34 -11.77 46.11
CA ASP A 124 17.70 -10.49 46.73
C ASP A 124 18.14 -9.43 45.70
N LEU A 125 18.41 -9.81 44.43
CA LEU A 125 18.57 -8.85 43.32
C LEU A 125 17.28 -8.02 43.08
N GLY A 126 16.14 -8.49 43.57
CA GLY A 126 14.90 -7.73 43.59
C GLY A 126 14.42 -7.35 42.20
N SER A 127 14.20 -6.06 41.93
CA SER A 127 13.65 -5.61 40.64
C SER A 127 14.63 -5.74 39.47
N ALA A 128 15.91 -6.03 39.71
CA ALA A 128 16.86 -6.28 38.64
C ALA A 128 16.55 -7.58 37.89
N ILE A 129 16.02 -8.60 38.56
CA ILE A 129 15.63 -9.86 37.91
C ILE A 129 14.30 -10.35 38.44
N ILE A 130 13.40 -10.72 37.54
CA ILE A 130 12.13 -11.32 37.92
C ILE A 130 12.36 -12.81 38.10
N VAL A 131 12.35 -13.29 39.35
CA VAL A 131 12.35 -14.73 39.65
C VAL A 131 10.89 -15.19 39.80
N PRO A 132 10.31 -15.89 38.81
CA PRO A 132 8.92 -16.33 38.88
C PRO A 132 8.78 -17.54 39.83
N THR A 133 7.57 -17.77 40.34
CA THR A 133 7.25 -19.01 41.07
C THR A 133 7.21 -20.21 40.14
N LYS A 134 6.70 -20.03 38.93
CA LYS A 134 6.56 -21.04 37.90
C LYS A 134 6.99 -20.54 36.53
N ALA A 135 7.38 -21.46 35.66
CA ALA A 135 7.70 -21.15 34.27
C ALA A 135 6.44 -20.74 33.47
N ASP A 136 6.66 -20.37 32.21
CA ASP A 136 5.62 -19.99 31.24
C ASP A 136 4.65 -21.14 30.91
N ASP A 137 5.05 -22.39 31.15
CA ASP A 137 4.18 -23.57 31.03
C ASP A 137 3.14 -23.72 32.17
N THR A 138 3.18 -22.85 33.18
CA THR A 138 2.31 -22.84 34.38
C THR A 138 2.39 -24.07 35.29
N ILE A 139 3.33 -24.98 35.01
CA ILE A 139 3.46 -26.30 35.65
C ILE A 139 4.81 -26.43 36.35
N THR A 140 5.90 -26.02 35.70
CA THR A 140 7.26 -26.20 36.20
C THR A 140 7.56 -25.19 37.31
N ASP A 141 7.77 -25.68 38.53
CA ASP A 141 8.14 -24.85 39.68
C ASP A 141 9.58 -24.33 39.51
N ILE A 142 9.72 -23.00 39.61
CA ILE A 142 10.98 -22.28 39.51
C ILE A 142 11.46 -21.83 40.88
N ARG A 143 10.55 -21.25 41.68
CA ARG A 143 10.79 -20.81 43.05
C ARG A 143 9.77 -21.42 43.99
N PHE A 144 10.25 -22.13 45.01
CA PHE A 144 9.39 -22.87 45.94
C PHE A 144 9.92 -22.84 47.37
N ASN A 145 9.00 -22.99 48.33
CA ASN A 145 9.32 -23.05 49.75
C ASN A 145 9.33 -24.50 50.25
N VAL A 146 10.34 -24.82 51.03
CA VAL A 146 10.57 -26.11 51.66
C VAL A 146 10.48 -25.93 53.17
N GLY A 147 9.91 -26.89 53.90
CA GLY A 147 9.70 -26.80 55.35
C GLY A 147 8.48 -25.95 55.73
N SER A 148 8.36 -25.59 57.00
CA SER A 148 7.24 -24.78 57.50
C SER A 148 7.63 -23.91 58.69
N GLY A 149 6.95 -22.77 58.87
CA GLY A 149 7.20 -21.86 59.98
C GLY A 149 8.64 -21.36 60.01
N SER A 150 9.33 -21.51 61.14
CA SER A 150 10.74 -21.13 61.29
C SER A 150 11.72 -22.06 60.57
N GLU A 151 11.25 -23.21 60.08
CA GLU A 151 12.06 -24.17 59.32
C GLU A 151 11.94 -23.94 57.80
N ALA A 152 11.18 -22.91 57.37
CA ALA A 152 10.97 -22.65 55.95
C ALA A 152 12.22 -22.08 55.26
N THR A 153 12.52 -22.57 54.05
CA THR A 153 13.58 -22.04 53.19
C THR A 153 13.07 -21.97 51.75
N GLU A 154 13.34 -20.85 51.08
CA GLU A 154 13.03 -20.66 49.67
C GLU A 154 14.20 -21.13 48.81
N TYR A 155 13.87 -21.89 47.77
CA TYR A 155 14.80 -22.41 46.79
C TYR A 155 14.42 -21.94 45.39
N ILE A 156 15.43 -21.73 44.56
CA ILE A 156 15.32 -21.77 43.10
C ILE A 156 15.71 -23.18 42.65
N SER A 157 14.97 -23.72 41.68
CA SER A 157 15.25 -25.05 41.13
C SER A 157 16.65 -25.12 40.50
N LYS A 158 17.35 -26.24 40.67
CA LYS A 158 18.70 -26.43 40.08
C LYS A 158 18.73 -26.25 38.56
N PRO A 159 17.71 -26.70 37.79
CA PRO A 159 17.63 -26.43 36.35
C PRO A 159 17.55 -24.94 36.02
N GLU A 160 16.78 -24.16 36.77
CA GLU A 160 16.72 -22.70 36.56
C GLU A 160 18.05 -22.04 36.88
N ILE A 161 18.70 -22.41 37.99
CA ILE A 161 20.03 -21.90 38.34
C ILE A 161 21.02 -22.23 37.21
N HIS A 162 20.99 -23.47 36.68
CA HIS A 162 21.79 -23.83 35.51
C HIS A 162 21.54 -22.89 34.34
N ALA A 163 20.29 -22.75 33.92
CA ALA A 163 19.93 -21.94 32.76
C ALA A 163 20.31 -20.46 32.94
N LEU A 164 20.12 -19.89 34.13
CA LEU A 164 20.52 -18.51 34.41
C LEU A 164 22.02 -18.31 34.23
N PHE A 165 22.84 -19.21 34.78
CA PHE A 165 24.29 -19.08 34.70
C PHE A 165 24.86 -19.29 33.29
N GLU A 166 24.19 -20.06 32.42
CA GLU A 166 24.56 -20.12 30.99
C GLU A 166 24.39 -18.76 30.30
N VAL A 167 23.35 -17.98 30.64
CA VAL A 167 23.16 -16.63 30.10
C VAL A 167 24.21 -15.65 30.64
N LEU A 168 24.51 -15.73 31.94
CA LEU A 168 25.54 -14.89 32.56
C LEU A 168 26.95 -15.19 32.01
N GLU A 169 27.23 -16.45 31.67
CA GLU A 169 28.45 -16.85 30.96
C GLU A 169 28.53 -16.18 29.59
N LEU A 170 27.43 -16.20 28.81
CA LEU A 170 27.38 -15.54 27.51
C LEU A 170 27.69 -14.04 27.62
N TRP A 171 27.19 -13.36 28.65
CA TRP A 171 27.49 -11.96 28.92
C TRP A 171 28.85 -11.72 29.59
N ASN A 172 29.59 -12.79 29.91
CA ASN A 172 30.89 -12.72 30.60
C ASN A 172 30.79 -11.86 31.88
N MET A 173 29.79 -12.12 32.72
CA MET A 173 29.65 -11.45 34.00
C MET A 173 30.60 -12.07 35.03
N ASP A 174 31.17 -11.27 35.93
CA ASP A 174 32.06 -11.78 36.99
C ASP A 174 31.39 -11.78 38.37
N ASP A 175 30.29 -11.03 38.53
CA ASP A 175 29.49 -10.94 39.75
C ASP A 175 27.98 -10.88 39.40
N ILE A 176 27.16 -11.66 40.10
CA ILE A 176 25.70 -11.68 39.91
C ILE A 176 25.06 -10.34 40.30
N THR A 177 25.68 -9.60 41.22
CA THR A 177 25.21 -8.29 41.68
C THR A 177 25.45 -7.17 40.69
N ASP A 178 26.28 -7.40 39.66
CA ASP A 178 26.46 -6.48 38.54
C ASP A 178 25.26 -6.52 37.57
N PHE A 179 24.38 -7.53 37.68
CA PHE A 179 23.18 -7.58 36.87
C PHE A 179 22.20 -6.49 37.31
N ASN A 180 22.12 -5.44 36.49
CA ASN A 180 21.28 -4.27 36.75
C ASN A 180 19.85 -4.40 36.19
N GLY A 181 19.53 -5.54 35.58
CA GLY A 181 18.24 -5.84 34.96
C GLY A 181 18.07 -5.36 33.52
N THR A 182 19.09 -4.75 32.91
CA THR A 182 19.10 -4.43 31.48
C THR A 182 19.50 -5.68 30.70
N ILE A 183 18.75 -5.98 29.64
CA ILE A 183 19.04 -7.13 28.76
C ILE A 183 19.64 -6.58 27.47
N GLU A 184 20.94 -6.79 27.33
CA GLU A 184 21.72 -6.38 26.17
C GLU A 184 21.47 -7.38 25.02
N LEU A 185 21.10 -6.90 23.83
CA LEU A 185 20.70 -7.77 22.73
C LEU A 185 21.84 -8.17 21.78
N THR A 186 23.00 -7.50 21.76
CA THR A 186 24.07 -7.67 20.74
C THR A 186 24.42 -9.13 20.48
N LEU A 187 24.55 -9.98 21.51
CA LEU A 187 24.90 -11.40 21.32
C LEU A 187 23.77 -12.27 20.75
N PHE A 188 22.57 -11.72 20.69
CA PHE A 188 21.33 -12.38 20.26
C PHE A 188 20.81 -11.84 18.92
N LEU A 189 21.52 -10.89 18.29
CA LEU A 189 21.14 -10.29 17.01
C LEU A 189 21.75 -11.06 15.81
N PRO A 190 20.97 -11.38 14.76
CA PRO A 190 21.47 -12.00 13.53
C PRO A 190 22.64 -11.26 12.88
N SER A 191 22.65 -9.92 12.92
CA SER A 191 23.71 -9.09 12.32
C SER A 191 25.06 -9.18 13.04
N GLN A 192 25.09 -9.67 14.28
CA GLN A 192 26.27 -9.64 15.13
C GLN A 192 27.00 -10.99 15.18
N THR A 193 26.26 -12.10 15.11
CA THR A 193 26.85 -13.44 15.22
C THR A 193 26.03 -14.50 14.50
N ALA A 194 26.70 -15.47 13.88
CA ALA A 194 26.04 -16.64 13.29
C ALA A 194 25.46 -17.60 14.34
N LEU A 195 25.83 -17.44 15.62
CA LEU A 195 25.32 -18.23 16.73
C LEU A 195 24.09 -17.60 17.41
N TYR A 196 23.53 -16.52 16.84
CA TYR A 196 22.45 -15.74 17.47
C TYR A 196 21.28 -16.63 17.89
N ASP A 197 20.88 -17.59 17.06
CA ASP A 197 19.74 -18.48 17.33
C ASP A 197 19.99 -19.42 18.52
N THR A 198 21.20 -20.01 18.59
CA THR A 198 21.64 -20.79 19.75
C THR A 198 21.74 -19.91 21.00
N ASN A 199 22.24 -18.68 20.88
CA ASN A 199 22.32 -17.76 21.99
C ASN A 199 20.93 -17.35 22.49
N GLN A 200 19.96 -17.16 21.59
CA GLN A 200 18.57 -16.88 21.94
C GLN A 200 17.92 -18.06 22.68
N ASP A 201 18.23 -19.31 22.28
CA ASP A 201 17.76 -20.50 23.00
C ASP A 201 18.35 -20.56 24.42
N ILE A 202 19.62 -20.18 24.60
CA ILE A 202 20.26 -20.07 25.91
C ILE A 202 19.59 -18.97 26.75
N LEU A 203 19.41 -17.77 26.18
CA LEU A 203 18.73 -16.63 26.82
C LEU A 203 17.37 -17.02 27.39
N LEU A 204 16.59 -17.76 26.60
CA LEU A 204 15.21 -18.11 26.92
C LEU A 204 15.06 -19.46 27.63
N ALA A 205 16.17 -20.14 27.95
CA ALA A 205 16.16 -21.34 28.78
C ALA A 205 15.82 -20.99 30.25
N SER A 206 16.27 -19.83 30.74
CA SER A 206 15.97 -19.34 32.09
C SER A 206 14.59 -18.68 32.12
N ALA A 207 13.71 -19.16 32.98
CA ALA A 207 12.41 -18.55 33.23
C ALA A 207 12.55 -17.15 33.85
N SER A 208 13.61 -16.91 34.63
CA SER A 208 13.87 -15.60 35.24
C SER A 208 14.28 -14.56 34.20
N ILE A 209 15.14 -14.94 33.25
CA ILE A 209 15.52 -14.05 32.14
C ILE A 209 14.34 -13.84 31.17
N GLN A 210 13.60 -14.90 30.82
CA GLN A 210 12.38 -14.78 30.01
C GLN A 210 11.36 -13.84 30.65
N ALA A 211 11.10 -13.97 31.95
CA ALA A 211 10.18 -13.08 32.67
C ALA A 211 10.70 -11.62 32.64
N THR A 212 12.00 -11.43 32.84
CA THR A 212 12.62 -10.10 32.85
C THR A 212 12.52 -9.41 31.48
N ILE A 213 12.85 -10.10 30.38
CA ILE A 213 12.67 -9.53 29.03
C ILE A 213 11.19 -9.34 28.68
N SER A 214 10.32 -10.26 29.09
CA SER A 214 8.87 -10.12 28.89
C SER A 214 8.36 -8.86 29.54
N LYS A 215 8.80 -8.55 30.77
CA LYS A 215 8.43 -7.31 31.45
C LYS A 215 8.93 -6.08 30.71
N GLN A 216 10.18 -6.06 30.22
CA GLN A 216 10.69 -4.93 29.45
C GLN A 216 9.85 -4.68 28.19
N ILE A 217 9.46 -5.74 27.47
CA ILE A 217 8.61 -5.64 26.28
C ILE A 217 7.18 -5.19 26.64
N LEU A 218 6.59 -5.76 27.70
CA LEU A 218 5.26 -5.37 28.18
C LEU A 218 5.24 -3.91 28.64
N ASP A 219 6.31 -3.44 29.27
CA ASP A 219 6.43 -2.04 29.70
C ASP A 219 6.39 -1.10 28.48
N LEU A 220 7.11 -1.41 27.38
CA LEU A 220 6.98 -0.68 26.10
C LEU A 220 5.56 -0.75 25.52
N GLY A 221 4.88 -1.88 25.73
CA GLY A 221 3.46 -2.03 25.42
C GLY A 221 2.57 -1.04 26.18
N THR A 222 2.88 -0.80 27.45
CA THR A 222 2.13 0.14 28.29
C THR A 222 2.44 1.60 28.02
N SER A 223 3.66 1.93 27.59
CA SER A 223 4.05 3.29 27.22
C SER A 223 3.70 3.65 25.77
N GLY A 224 3.34 2.67 24.95
CA GLY A 224 2.76 2.85 23.62
C GLY A 224 3.78 2.83 22.48
N GLU A 225 5.05 2.53 22.75
CA GLU A 225 6.08 2.34 21.73
C GLU A 225 5.90 1.02 20.98
N LEU A 226 5.31 0.01 21.63
CA LEU A 226 4.92 -1.25 21.00
C LEU A 226 3.44 -1.52 21.22
N ILE A 227 2.84 -2.26 20.28
CA ILE A 227 1.55 -2.90 20.49
C ILE A 227 1.81 -4.36 20.83
N VAL A 228 1.57 -4.74 22.09
CA VAL A 228 1.75 -6.12 22.56
C VAL A 228 0.39 -6.82 22.64
N PRO A 229 0.00 -7.62 21.62
CA PRO A 229 -1.29 -8.29 21.62
C PRO A 229 -1.28 -9.53 22.52
N SER A 230 -2.44 -9.90 23.07
CA SER A 230 -2.57 -11.17 23.82
C SER A 230 -2.46 -12.40 22.91
N THR A 231 -2.82 -12.25 21.63
CA THR A 231 -2.86 -13.29 20.61
C THR A 231 -2.45 -12.71 19.25
N ASP A 232 -1.88 -13.52 18.35
CA ASP A 232 -1.55 -13.12 16.99
C ASP A 232 -2.78 -12.99 16.08
N VAL A 233 -2.56 -12.63 14.81
CA VAL A 233 -3.60 -12.51 13.78
C VAL A 233 -4.36 -13.82 13.52
N SER A 234 -3.82 -14.98 13.92
CA SER A 234 -4.43 -16.31 13.76
C SER A 234 -5.04 -16.85 15.06
N ASP A 235 -5.21 -16.00 16.09
CA ASP A 235 -5.74 -16.35 17.41
C ASP A 235 -4.80 -17.25 18.25
N THR A 236 -3.49 -17.31 17.92
CA THR A 236 -2.47 -18.01 18.70
C THR A 236 -2.01 -17.14 19.87
N ALA A 237 -1.96 -17.68 21.09
CA ALA A 237 -1.52 -16.93 22.26
C ALA A 237 -0.09 -16.41 22.15
N ILE A 238 0.12 -15.17 22.57
CA ILE A 238 1.41 -14.47 22.58
C ILE A 238 1.87 -14.20 24.02
N VAL A 239 0.92 -13.89 24.90
CA VAL A 239 1.16 -13.65 26.33
C VAL A 239 0.48 -14.73 27.15
N VAL A 240 1.17 -15.20 28.19
CA VAL A 240 0.63 -16.12 29.20
C VAL A 240 0.93 -15.60 30.60
N THR A 241 -0.06 -15.67 31.49
CA THR A 241 0.12 -15.36 32.91
C THR A 241 0.32 -16.64 33.70
N SER A 242 1.46 -16.76 34.38
CA SER A 242 1.79 -17.86 35.28
C SER A 242 1.88 -17.32 36.71
N ASP A 243 0.94 -17.72 37.57
CA ASP A 243 0.67 -17.12 38.88
C ASP A 243 0.48 -15.59 38.83
N THR A 244 1.53 -14.81 39.13
CA THR A 244 1.51 -13.34 39.11
C THR A 244 2.44 -12.74 38.06
N THR A 245 3.12 -13.57 37.27
CA THR A 245 4.11 -13.15 36.29
C THR A 245 3.55 -13.34 34.88
N GLU A 246 3.64 -12.29 34.07
CA GLU A 246 3.33 -12.36 32.64
C GLU A 246 4.57 -12.71 31.84
N PHE A 247 4.41 -13.64 30.91
CA PHE A 247 5.45 -14.10 30.00
C PHE A 247 4.98 -13.86 28.57
N ILE A 248 5.91 -13.43 27.73
CA ILE A 248 5.78 -13.54 26.28
C ILE A 248 6.36 -14.89 25.88
N TYR A 249 5.68 -15.60 24.98
CA TYR A 249 6.18 -16.88 24.50
C TYR A 249 7.55 -16.75 23.85
N LYS A 250 8.43 -17.74 24.12
CA LYS A 250 9.83 -17.73 23.70
C LYS A 250 10.01 -17.47 22.20
N SER A 251 9.20 -18.12 21.35
CA SER A 251 9.25 -17.92 19.90
C SER A 251 8.94 -16.48 19.48
N GLU A 252 8.00 -15.82 20.15
CA GLU A 252 7.68 -14.42 19.85
C GLU A 252 8.83 -13.50 20.26
N ILE A 253 9.46 -13.74 21.42
CA ILE A 253 10.64 -12.96 21.83
C ILE A 253 11.78 -13.10 20.80
N LYS A 254 12.03 -14.31 20.29
CA LYS A 254 13.03 -14.54 19.22
C LYS A 254 12.69 -13.74 17.95
N HIS A 255 11.44 -13.79 17.50
CA HIS A 255 11.01 -13.02 16.34
C HIS A 255 11.15 -11.51 16.56
N LEU A 256 10.81 -11.01 17.75
CA LEU A 256 10.94 -9.60 18.09
C LEU A 256 12.42 -9.16 18.09
N ILE A 257 13.32 -9.95 18.69
CA ILE A 257 14.77 -9.65 18.66
C ILE A 257 15.28 -9.58 17.22
N ASN A 258 14.86 -10.50 16.35
CA ASN A 258 15.26 -10.48 14.93
C ASN A 258 14.70 -9.25 14.18
N ALA A 259 13.49 -8.81 14.51
CA ALA A 259 12.92 -7.57 13.96
C ALA A 259 13.64 -6.32 14.49
N MET A 260 14.03 -6.31 15.76
CA MET A 260 14.83 -5.24 16.38
C MET A 260 16.20 -5.10 15.72
N ASP A 261 16.82 -6.22 15.31
CA ASP A 261 18.07 -6.21 14.52
C ASP A 261 17.90 -5.49 13.17
N LEU A 262 16.76 -5.70 12.49
CA LEU A 262 16.46 -4.98 11.26
C LEU A 262 16.39 -3.46 11.50
N LEU A 263 15.86 -3.04 12.64
CA LEU A 263 15.80 -1.63 13.03
C LEU A 263 17.11 -1.10 13.64
N ASN A 264 18.13 -1.95 13.79
CA ASN A 264 19.40 -1.67 14.46
C ASN A 264 19.21 -1.26 15.93
N VAL A 265 18.27 -1.89 16.62
CA VAL A 265 18.00 -1.71 18.05
C VAL A 265 18.72 -2.80 18.83
N SER A 266 19.75 -2.43 19.60
CA SER A 266 20.54 -3.34 20.43
C SER A 266 20.12 -3.39 21.89
N ASP A 267 19.27 -2.44 22.32
CA ASP A 267 18.67 -2.40 23.65
C ASP A 267 17.18 -2.13 23.48
N ILE A 268 16.36 -3.12 23.84
CA ILE A 268 14.92 -3.05 23.63
C ILE A 268 14.29 -1.89 24.40
N THR A 269 14.84 -1.53 25.56
CA THR A 269 14.31 -0.46 26.41
C THR A 269 14.54 0.93 25.81
N THR A 270 15.37 1.03 24.77
CA THR A 270 15.62 2.28 24.02
C THR A 270 14.74 2.43 22.79
N PHE A 271 13.93 1.43 22.46
CA PHE A 271 13.02 1.50 21.33
C PHE A 271 11.96 2.58 21.57
N ASP A 272 11.84 3.52 20.63
CA ASP A 272 10.96 4.69 20.73
C ASP A 272 9.68 4.55 19.90
N GLY A 273 9.42 3.35 19.36
CA GLY A 273 8.30 3.08 18.46
C GLY A 273 8.60 3.35 16.99
N SER A 274 9.74 3.96 16.65
CA SER A 274 10.06 4.31 15.27
C SER A 274 10.47 3.08 14.44
N ILE A 275 9.80 2.88 13.31
CA ILE A 275 10.09 1.80 12.37
C ILE A 275 10.59 2.41 11.06
N SER A 276 11.91 2.32 10.82
CA SER A 276 12.49 2.72 9.54
C SER A 276 12.11 1.74 8.43
N LEU A 277 11.66 2.24 7.28
CA LEU A 277 11.21 1.44 6.14
C LEU A 277 12.34 1.06 5.18
N GLY A 278 13.54 1.66 5.34
CA GLY A 278 14.63 1.49 4.38
C GLY A 278 15.12 0.04 4.20
N LYS A 279 15.08 -0.84 5.20
CA LYS A 279 15.41 -2.26 4.98
C LYS A 279 14.25 -3.07 4.38
N LEU A 280 13.05 -2.49 4.34
CA LEU A 280 11.82 -3.10 3.87
C LEU A 280 11.46 -2.71 2.42
N PHE A 281 12.21 -1.78 1.83
CA PHE A 281 12.03 -1.28 0.47
C PHE A 281 13.01 -1.96 -0.52
N GLU A 282 12.51 -2.29 -1.71
CA GLU A 282 13.28 -2.88 -2.81
C GLU A 282 14.34 -1.89 -3.31
N SER A 283 14.03 -0.59 -3.37
CA SER A 283 14.96 0.44 -3.87
C SER A 283 16.23 0.59 -3.01
N THR A 284 16.16 0.26 -1.73
CA THR A 284 17.26 0.40 -0.75
C THR A 284 17.86 -0.94 -0.32
N ALA A 285 17.09 -2.02 -0.33
CA ALA A 285 17.54 -3.38 0.01
C ALA A 285 17.11 -4.42 -1.04
N PRO A 286 17.53 -4.28 -2.32
CA PRO A 286 16.95 -5.03 -3.45
C PRO A 286 17.10 -6.55 -3.38
N LEU A 287 18.07 -7.07 -2.62
CA LEU A 287 18.30 -8.51 -2.49
C LEU A 287 17.51 -9.14 -1.33
N ASP A 288 17.17 -8.35 -0.32
CA ASP A 288 16.75 -8.86 0.99
C ASP A 288 15.41 -8.28 1.46
N TYR A 289 14.85 -7.26 0.79
CA TYR A 289 13.65 -6.53 1.25
C TYR A 289 12.49 -7.47 1.57
N ASP A 290 12.21 -8.46 0.73
CA ASP A 290 11.12 -9.43 0.92
C ASP A 290 11.35 -10.32 2.16
N THR A 291 12.60 -10.77 2.35
CA THR A 291 12.98 -11.54 3.56
C THR A 291 12.96 -10.68 4.82
N ASN A 292 13.32 -9.40 4.70
CA ASN A 292 13.25 -8.44 5.79
C ASN A 292 11.79 -8.14 6.17
N GLN A 293 10.90 -8.02 5.18
CA GLN A 293 9.45 -7.89 5.41
C GLN A 293 8.91 -9.12 6.14
N ASP A 294 9.29 -10.33 5.72
CA ASP A 294 8.87 -11.58 6.38
C ASP A 294 9.39 -11.66 7.82
N THR A 295 10.66 -11.29 8.04
CA THR A 295 11.29 -11.27 9.36
C THR A 295 10.59 -10.27 10.29
N MET A 296 10.30 -9.06 9.80
CA MET A 296 9.58 -8.03 10.53
C MET A 296 8.17 -8.50 10.91
N LEU A 297 7.45 -9.13 9.99
CA LEU A 297 6.08 -9.60 10.19
C LEU A 297 6.01 -10.98 10.89
N ALA A 298 7.13 -11.63 11.19
CA ALA A 298 7.14 -12.90 11.93
C ALA A 298 6.76 -12.69 13.41
N SER A 299 7.10 -11.52 13.98
CA SER A 299 6.69 -11.10 15.31
C SER A 299 5.25 -10.57 15.27
N ALA A 300 4.37 -11.14 16.08
CA ALA A 300 3.01 -10.64 16.25
C ALA A 300 2.99 -9.23 16.88
N ILE A 301 3.97 -8.91 17.74
CA ILE A 301 4.14 -7.58 18.34
C ILE A 301 4.50 -6.55 17.27
N MET A 302 5.47 -6.82 16.41
CA MET A 302 5.83 -5.90 15.31
C MET A 302 4.73 -5.82 14.25
N HIS A 303 4.07 -6.94 13.94
CA HIS A 303 2.93 -6.96 13.03
C HIS A 303 1.77 -6.09 13.55
N ALA A 304 1.43 -6.18 14.84
CA ALA A 304 0.42 -5.32 15.45
C ALA A 304 0.86 -3.85 15.47
N THR A 305 2.13 -3.59 15.79
CA THR A 305 2.70 -2.23 15.84
C THR A 305 2.68 -1.56 14.46
N LEU A 306 3.08 -2.27 13.40
CA LEU A 306 2.98 -1.81 12.02
C LEU A 306 1.53 -1.56 11.59
N SER A 307 0.62 -2.47 11.96
CA SER A 307 -0.80 -2.31 11.67
C SER A 307 -1.35 -1.04 12.30
N ASP A 308 -1.01 -0.76 13.56
CA ASP A 308 -1.41 0.45 14.25
C ASP A 308 -0.85 1.72 13.60
N GLN A 309 0.44 1.71 13.22
CA GLN A 309 1.05 2.83 12.50
C GLN A 309 0.36 3.12 11.16
N ILE A 310 0.05 2.09 10.38
CA ILE A 310 -0.68 2.25 9.10
C ILE A 310 -2.10 2.75 9.35
N LEU A 311 -2.82 2.18 10.32
CA LEU A 311 -4.18 2.59 10.67
C LEU A 311 -4.23 4.03 11.20
N SER A 312 -3.17 4.51 11.85
CA SER A 312 -3.08 5.90 12.30
C SER A 312 -3.05 6.91 11.14
N MET A 313 -2.70 6.47 9.93
CA MET A 313 -2.71 7.28 8.71
C MET A 313 -4.06 7.27 7.99
N ASP A 314 -4.98 6.40 8.40
CA ASP A 314 -6.30 6.24 7.76
C ASP A 314 -7.11 7.55 7.83
N GLY A 315 -7.74 7.93 6.72
CA GLY A 315 -8.48 9.19 6.56
C GLY A 315 -7.62 10.45 6.45
N SER A 316 -6.29 10.36 6.55
CA SER A 316 -5.36 11.48 6.37
C SER A 316 -4.52 11.29 5.10
N SER A 317 -3.40 10.58 5.21
CA SER A 317 -2.50 10.28 4.10
C SER A 317 -2.95 9.04 3.32
N LEU A 318 -3.58 8.07 3.99
CA LEU A 318 -4.03 6.80 3.41
C LEU A 318 -5.54 6.63 3.58
N THR A 319 -6.12 5.77 2.74
CA THR A 319 -7.44 5.18 2.96
C THR A 319 -7.24 3.68 3.14
N VAL A 320 -7.36 3.19 4.37
CA VAL A 320 -7.17 1.77 4.69
C VAL A 320 -8.56 1.13 4.69
N PRO A 321 -8.92 0.31 3.69
CA PRO A 321 -10.26 -0.25 3.61
C PRO A 321 -10.42 -1.48 4.53
N ALA A 322 -11.66 -1.82 4.91
CA ALA A 322 -11.95 -3.06 5.62
C ALA A 322 -11.79 -4.30 4.72
N GLU A 323 -12.12 -4.17 3.44
CA GLU A 323 -12.07 -5.22 2.41
C GLU A 323 -11.36 -4.69 1.16
N ASP A 324 -10.78 -5.59 0.35
CA ASP A 324 -10.26 -5.24 -0.97
C ASP A 324 -11.39 -5.11 -2.00
N VAL A 325 -11.03 -4.72 -3.23
CA VAL A 325 -11.97 -4.55 -4.35
C VAL A 325 -12.74 -5.84 -4.71
N SER A 326 -12.27 -7.01 -4.28
CA SER A 326 -12.93 -8.30 -4.49
C SER A 326 -13.79 -8.76 -3.30
N GLY A 327 -13.79 -7.99 -2.19
CA GLY A 327 -14.49 -8.31 -0.94
C GLY A 327 -13.70 -9.19 0.02
N ALA A 328 -12.40 -9.39 -0.20
CA ALA A 328 -11.56 -10.11 0.76
C ALA A 328 -11.18 -9.18 1.92
N ALA A 329 -11.29 -9.65 3.15
CA ALA A 329 -10.97 -8.85 4.33
C ALA A 329 -9.51 -8.40 4.31
N ILE A 330 -9.26 -7.15 4.66
CA ILE A 330 -7.93 -6.54 4.81
C ILE A 330 -7.61 -6.25 6.27
N LYS A 331 -8.64 -5.91 7.06
CA LYS A 331 -8.55 -5.68 8.51
C LYS A 331 -9.08 -6.92 9.26
N LYS A 332 -8.36 -7.36 10.29
CA LYS A 332 -8.83 -8.36 11.25
C LYS A 332 -8.72 -7.82 12.67
N THR A 333 -9.83 -7.80 13.40
CA THR A 333 -9.82 -7.57 14.85
C THR A 333 -9.67 -8.91 15.55
N VAL A 334 -8.64 -9.04 16.38
CA VAL A 334 -8.40 -10.22 17.23
C VAL A 334 -8.30 -9.76 18.67
N SER A 335 -9.19 -10.28 19.53
CA SER A 335 -9.35 -9.76 20.90
C SER A 335 -9.64 -8.25 20.88
N THR A 336 -8.71 -7.42 21.36
CA THR A 336 -8.80 -5.95 21.36
C THR A 336 -7.86 -5.27 20.37
N ASN A 337 -7.05 -6.03 19.62
CA ASN A 337 -6.04 -5.49 18.71
C ASN A 337 -6.51 -5.57 17.25
N PHE A 338 -6.08 -4.59 16.45
CA PHE A 338 -6.34 -4.54 15.01
C PHE A 338 -5.09 -4.97 14.24
N PHE A 339 -5.28 -5.87 13.28
CA PHE A 339 -4.25 -6.31 12.36
C PHE A 339 -4.66 -5.98 10.93
N ILE A 340 -3.70 -5.53 10.14
CA ILE A 340 -3.80 -5.56 8.68
C ILE A 340 -3.21 -6.89 8.21
N ILE A 341 -3.79 -7.55 7.21
CA ILE A 341 -3.23 -8.81 6.71
C ILE A 341 -1.78 -8.61 6.23
N LYS A 342 -0.90 -9.58 6.52
CA LYS A 342 0.54 -9.49 6.23
C LYS A 342 0.82 -9.17 4.76
N ASP A 343 0.13 -9.85 3.84
CA ASP A 343 0.29 -9.62 2.40
C ASP A 343 -0.08 -8.19 1.98
N GLU A 344 -1.09 -7.58 2.61
CA GLU A 344 -1.44 -6.18 2.38
C GLU A 344 -0.35 -5.23 2.90
N ILE A 345 0.24 -5.50 4.08
CA ILE A 345 1.35 -4.68 4.59
C ILE A 345 2.54 -4.75 3.63
N LYS A 346 2.87 -5.95 3.11
CA LYS A 346 3.93 -6.13 2.11
C LYS A 346 3.60 -5.38 0.81
N ALA A 347 2.38 -5.50 0.30
CA ALA A 347 1.93 -4.79 -0.90
C ALA A 347 2.01 -3.27 -0.71
N LEU A 348 1.59 -2.75 0.45
CA LEU A 348 1.67 -1.33 0.79
C LEU A 348 3.11 -0.85 0.85
N LEU A 349 4.02 -1.59 1.51
CA LEU A 349 5.45 -1.25 1.55
C LEU A 349 6.05 -1.17 0.15
N ASN A 350 5.74 -2.14 -0.71
CA ASN A 350 6.21 -2.14 -2.11
C ASN A 350 5.65 -0.95 -2.90
N ALA A 351 4.39 -0.59 -2.66
CA ALA A 351 3.78 0.56 -3.31
C ALA A 351 4.39 1.89 -2.82
N LEU A 352 4.60 2.05 -1.50
CA LEU A 352 5.25 3.22 -0.92
C LEU A 352 6.68 3.41 -1.45
N ASP A 353 7.41 2.32 -1.67
CA ASP A 353 8.74 2.35 -2.27
C ASP A 353 8.71 2.92 -3.71
N ILE A 354 7.81 2.42 -4.55
CA ILE A 354 7.64 2.91 -5.94
C ILE A 354 7.22 4.39 -5.95
N LEU A 355 6.36 4.80 -5.01
CA LEU A 355 5.93 6.19 -4.85
C LEU A 355 7.03 7.09 -4.25
N GLY A 356 8.19 6.55 -3.88
CA GLY A 356 9.31 7.30 -3.33
C GLY A 356 9.03 7.85 -1.93
N ALA A 357 8.26 7.13 -1.12
CA ALA A 357 7.99 7.50 0.27
C ALA A 357 9.29 7.58 1.09
N PRO A 358 9.38 8.47 2.10
CA PRO A 358 10.58 8.55 2.92
C PRO A 358 10.79 7.27 3.74
N THR A 359 12.05 6.93 4.00
CA THR A 359 12.44 5.69 4.69
C THR A 359 12.41 5.78 6.22
N THR A 360 12.08 6.94 6.78
CA THR A 360 12.14 7.21 8.23
C THR A 360 10.96 6.66 9.01
N GLY A 361 9.85 6.33 8.34
CA GLY A 361 8.62 5.82 8.98
C GLY A 361 7.37 6.08 8.15
N PHE A 362 6.27 5.43 8.52
CA PHE A 362 4.98 5.57 7.84
C PHE A 362 4.40 6.99 7.92
N ASP A 363 4.49 7.62 9.09
CA ASP A 363 4.02 8.98 9.38
C ASP A 363 4.65 10.06 8.48
N SER A 364 5.79 9.77 7.88
CA SER A 364 6.49 10.67 6.96
C SER A 364 5.87 10.72 5.56
N PHE A 365 5.02 9.75 5.20
CA PHE A 365 4.32 9.76 3.92
C PHE A 365 3.16 10.77 3.93
N SER A 366 3.28 11.78 3.06
CA SER A 366 2.34 12.92 3.02
C SER A 366 0.97 12.62 2.39
N GLY A 367 0.77 11.41 1.83
CA GLY A 367 -0.41 11.10 1.02
C GLY A 367 -0.44 11.81 -0.35
N THR A 368 0.65 12.48 -0.73
CA THR A 368 0.81 13.07 -2.07
C THR A 368 1.27 11.98 -3.03
N ILE A 369 0.48 11.74 -4.07
CA ILE A 369 0.76 10.75 -5.11
C ILE A 369 0.84 11.50 -6.44
N GLY A 370 1.98 11.38 -7.13
CA GLY A 370 2.16 11.87 -8.49
C GLY A 370 1.62 10.86 -9.51
N ILE A 371 1.05 11.36 -10.61
CA ILE A 371 0.58 10.50 -11.72
C ILE A 371 1.79 9.89 -12.45
N ASP A 372 2.93 10.59 -12.43
CA ASP A 372 4.18 10.16 -13.07
C ASP A 372 4.73 8.84 -12.52
N ALA A 373 4.52 8.57 -11.22
CA ALA A 373 4.86 7.29 -10.59
C ALA A 373 3.96 6.13 -11.06
N LEU A 374 2.88 6.42 -11.79
CA LEU A 374 1.88 5.47 -12.29
C LEU A 374 1.94 5.31 -13.82
N ASN A 375 3.02 5.74 -14.47
CA ASN A 375 3.09 5.84 -15.93
C ASN A 375 3.35 4.51 -16.69
N ASN A 376 3.68 3.43 -15.98
CA ASN A 376 3.90 2.13 -16.61
C ASN A 376 3.11 1.02 -15.91
N SER A 377 2.73 0.01 -16.67
CA SER A 377 1.84 -1.05 -16.21
C SER A 377 2.41 -1.90 -15.07
N SER A 378 3.73 -2.13 -15.05
CA SER A 378 4.37 -2.93 -13.98
C SER A 378 4.28 -2.24 -12.62
N ASP A 379 4.51 -0.92 -12.59
CA ASP A 379 4.41 -0.14 -11.37
C ASP A 379 2.94 0.03 -10.95
N GLN A 380 2.03 0.21 -11.91
CA GLN A 380 0.58 0.17 -11.65
C GLN A 380 0.17 -1.17 -11.01
N ASP A 381 0.63 -2.30 -11.54
CA ASP A 381 0.31 -3.63 -10.99
C ASP A 381 0.82 -3.79 -9.55
N LYS A 382 2.06 -3.36 -9.28
CA LYS A 382 2.63 -3.43 -7.92
C LYS A 382 1.91 -2.48 -6.96
N ILE A 383 1.67 -1.24 -7.34
CA ILE A 383 0.99 -0.25 -6.48
C ILE A 383 -0.45 -0.67 -6.18
N LEU A 384 -1.20 -1.07 -7.21
CA LEU A 384 -2.61 -1.43 -7.09
C LEU A 384 -2.83 -2.84 -6.51
N SER A 385 -1.76 -3.61 -6.28
CA SER A 385 -1.84 -4.85 -5.49
C SER A 385 -2.15 -4.60 -4.00
N SER A 386 -1.86 -3.38 -3.50
CA SER A 386 -2.28 -2.94 -2.17
C SER A 386 -3.70 -2.38 -2.24
N ALA A 387 -4.61 -2.99 -1.49
CA ALA A 387 -5.98 -2.49 -1.33
C ALA A 387 -5.99 -1.09 -0.72
N THR A 388 -5.07 -0.79 0.20
CA THR A 388 -4.89 0.54 0.80
C THR A 388 -4.52 1.58 -0.26
N MET A 389 -3.58 1.27 -1.17
CA MET A 389 -3.21 2.20 -2.24
C MET A 389 -4.28 2.33 -3.31
N HIS A 390 -4.93 1.22 -3.68
CA HIS A 390 -6.05 1.24 -4.61
C HIS A 390 -7.20 2.11 -4.08
N ALA A 391 -7.59 1.95 -2.81
CA ALA A 391 -8.56 2.79 -2.13
C ALA A 391 -8.11 4.26 -2.08
N THR A 392 -6.84 4.51 -1.73
CA THR A 392 -6.28 5.86 -1.63
C THR A 392 -6.32 6.59 -2.97
N ILE A 393 -5.91 5.93 -4.07
CA ILE A 393 -5.92 6.53 -5.41
C ILE A 393 -7.36 6.74 -5.89
N SER A 394 -8.26 5.78 -5.67
CA SER A 394 -9.69 5.93 -5.98
C SER A 394 -10.28 7.14 -5.26
N LYS A 395 -10.02 7.27 -3.96
CA LYS A 395 -10.45 8.42 -3.16
C LYS A 395 -9.87 9.73 -3.70
N LYS A 396 -8.58 9.79 -4.04
CA LYS A 396 -7.96 11.00 -4.62
C LYS A 396 -8.64 11.41 -5.92
N LEU A 397 -9.05 10.45 -6.74
CA LEU A 397 -9.78 10.70 -7.98
C LEU A 397 -11.20 11.18 -7.71
N PHE A 398 -11.93 10.62 -6.75
CA PHE A 398 -13.25 11.14 -6.37
C PHE A 398 -13.16 12.55 -5.79
N ASP A 399 -12.16 12.79 -4.93
CA ASP A 399 -11.97 14.06 -4.24
C ASP A 399 -11.56 15.22 -5.17
N ILE A 400 -11.22 14.97 -6.45
CA ILE A 400 -11.02 16.07 -7.43
C ILE A 400 -12.34 16.81 -7.71
N ASN A 401 -13.48 16.12 -7.61
CA ASN A 401 -14.81 16.69 -7.82
C ASN A 401 -15.24 17.47 -6.57
N THR A 402 -14.60 18.62 -6.36
CA THR A 402 -14.89 19.50 -5.22
C THR A 402 -16.19 20.29 -5.35
N ASP A 403 -16.68 20.50 -6.58
CA ASP A 403 -17.98 21.10 -6.88
C ASP A 403 -18.94 20.02 -7.45
N PRO A 404 -19.97 19.58 -6.70
CA PRO A 404 -20.90 18.57 -7.17
C PRO A 404 -21.79 19.05 -8.33
N LEU A 405 -21.89 20.36 -8.58
CA LEU A 405 -22.67 20.90 -9.70
C LEU A 405 -21.86 20.99 -10.99
N ASN A 406 -20.52 21.03 -10.88
CA ASN A 406 -19.61 21.13 -12.01
C ASN A 406 -18.45 20.14 -11.83
N PRO A 407 -18.73 18.83 -11.92
CA PRO A 407 -17.69 17.82 -11.75
C PRO A 407 -16.58 17.97 -12.80
N ILE A 408 -15.34 17.75 -12.37
CA ILE A 408 -14.16 17.72 -13.24
C ILE A 408 -14.15 16.40 -14.03
N MET A 409 -14.46 15.29 -13.36
CA MET A 409 -14.62 13.96 -13.98
C MET A 409 -16.02 13.40 -13.76
N ILE A 410 -16.51 12.68 -14.74
CA ILE A 410 -17.78 11.94 -14.66
C ILE A 410 -17.47 10.48 -14.37
N PHE A 411 -18.01 9.97 -13.27
CA PHE A 411 -17.84 8.60 -12.81
C PHE A 411 -19.11 7.78 -13.13
N PRO A 412 -19.19 7.13 -14.30
CA PRO A 412 -20.28 6.21 -14.59
C PRO A 412 -20.25 5.00 -13.64
N GLU A 413 -21.42 4.49 -13.26
CA GLU A 413 -21.54 3.33 -12.37
C GLU A 413 -21.14 2.01 -13.07
N THR A 414 -21.38 1.90 -14.37
CA THR A 414 -21.17 0.68 -15.18
C THR A 414 -20.52 0.99 -16.52
N ASP A 415 -19.72 0.05 -17.04
CA ASP A 415 -19.13 0.13 -18.37
C ASP A 415 -20.02 -0.56 -19.42
N ILE A 416 -20.95 0.21 -20.01
CA ILE A 416 -21.91 -0.31 -20.99
C ILE A 416 -21.28 -0.75 -22.32
N ARG A 417 -19.97 -0.51 -22.54
CA ARG A 417 -19.27 -0.82 -23.81
C ARG A 417 -18.93 -2.30 -23.91
N GLU A 418 -18.62 -2.92 -22.77
CA GLU A 418 -18.30 -4.34 -22.69
C GLU A 418 -19.51 -5.16 -22.22
N ASP A 419 -20.11 -4.74 -21.12
CA ASP A 419 -21.23 -5.43 -20.48
C ASP A 419 -22.02 -4.40 -19.63
N PRO A 420 -23.33 -4.19 -19.85
CA PRO A 420 -24.13 -3.23 -19.09
C PRO A 420 -24.14 -3.50 -17.57
N ASP A 421 -23.80 -4.71 -17.12
CA ASP A 421 -23.74 -5.07 -15.70
C ASP A 421 -22.31 -4.97 -15.12
N LYS A 422 -21.28 -4.65 -15.94
CA LYS A 422 -19.89 -4.50 -15.47
C LYS A 422 -19.76 -3.22 -14.66
N GLN A 423 -19.62 -3.38 -13.34
CA GLN A 423 -19.43 -2.26 -12.42
C GLN A 423 -18.07 -1.58 -12.63
N ILE A 424 -18.10 -0.25 -12.66
CA ILE A 424 -16.92 0.62 -12.60
C ILE A 424 -16.69 1.06 -11.15
N LEU A 425 -17.76 1.37 -10.43
CA LEU A 425 -17.73 1.78 -9.03
C LEU A 425 -18.11 0.59 -8.16
N ILE A 426 -17.23 0.22 -7.23
CA ILE A 426 -17.44 -0.87 -6.29
C ILE A 426 -17.48 -0.27 -4.90
N ASP A 427 -18.68 -0.18 -4.35
CA ASP A 427 -18.95 0.47 -3.07
C ASP A 427 -19.03 -0.53 -1.92
N TYR A 428 -18.24 -0.28 -0.89
CA TYR A 428 -18.32 -0.90 0.43
C TYR A 428 -18.77 0.14 1.45
N ALA A 429 -18.99 -0.31 2.70
CA ALA A 429 -19.53 0.57 3.74
C ALA A 429 -18.58 1.72 4.13
N ASP A 430 -17.26 1.53 4.02
CA ASP A 430 -16.22 2.48 4.43
C ASP A 430 -15.43 3.08 3.25
N VAL A 431 -15.54 2.51 2.05
CA VAL A 431 -14.73 2.88 0.89
C VAL A 431 -15.48 2.65 -0.43
N SER A 432 -15.17 3.46 -1.43
CA SER A 432 -15.53 3.23 -2.83
C SER A 432 -14.26 3.00 -3.64
N PHE A 433 -14.26 1.95 -4.46
CA PHE A 433 -13.17 1.67 -5.40
C PHE A 433 -13.60 1.99 -6.83
N ILE A 434 -12.63 2.40 -7.65
CA ILE A 434 -12.74 2.28 -9.11
C ILE A 434 -12.24 0.89 -9.48
N GLU A 435 -12.96 0.13 -10.30
CA GLU A 435 -12.54 -1.20 -10.76
C GLU A 435 -11.11 -1.14 -11.33
N ILE A 436 -10.30 -2.16 -11.04
CA ILE A 436 -8.84 -2.07 -11.18
C ILE A 436 -8.39 -1.85 -12.64
N ASN A 437 -9.07 -2.42 -13.63
CA ASN A 437 -8.72 -2.23 -15.03
C ASN A 437 -9.18 -0.87 -15.53
N GLU A 438 -10.38 -0.42 -15.15
CA GLU A 438 -10.85 0.94 -15.44
C GLU A 438 -9.92 1.99 -14.82
N LEU A 439 -9.46 1.78 -13.58
CA LEU A 439 -8.49 2.66 -12.93
C LEU A 439 -7.17 2.73 -13.72
N LYS A 440 -6.66 1.60 -14.21
CA LYS A 440 -5.45 1.58 -15.05
C LYS A 440 -5.68 2.32 -16.37
N SER A 441 -6.80 2.09 -17.05
CA SER A 441 -7.13 2.81 -18.28
C SER A 441 -7.27 4.32 -18.02
N LEU A 442 -7.83 4.72 -16.88
CA LEU A 442 -7.92 6.13 -16.48
C LEU A 442 -6.52 6.73 -16.24
N LEU A 443 -5.66 6.05 -15.49
CA LEU A 443 -4.28 6.50 -15.25
C LEU A 443 -3.49 6.64 -16.57
N ASN A 444 -3.67 5.69 -17.49
CA ASN A 444 -3.06 5.75 -18.82
C ASN A 444 -3.57 6.96 -19.63
N ALA A 445 -4.87 7.24 -19.59
CA ALA A 445 -5.44 8.43 -20.22
C ALA A 445 -4.88 9.73 -19.63
N LEU A 446 -4.76 9.83 -18.30
CA LEU A 446 -4.17 11.00 -17.64
C LEU A 446 -2.69 11.20 -18.02
N ASN A 447 -1.93 10.11 -18.13
CA ASN A 447 -0.54 10.16 -18.59
C ASN A 447 -0.43 10.57 -20.07
N GLU A 448 -1.29 10.04 -20.95
CA GLU A 448 -1.36 10.45 -22.36
C GLU A 448 -1.64 11.96 -22.50
N MET A 449 -2.45 12.52 -21.60
CA MET A 449 -2.72 13.96 -21.48
C MET A 449 -1.59 14.76 -20.83
N ASN A 450 -0.46 14.11 -20.47
CA ASN A 450 0.69 14.69 -19.76
C ASN A 450 0.33 15.33 -18.40
N LEU A 451 -0.67 14.81 -17.70
CA LEU A 451 -1.02 15.27 -16.36
C LEU A 451 -0.13 14.59 -15.33
N THR A 452 0.41 15.37 -14.38
CA THR A 452 1.37 14.87 -13.37
C THR A 452 0.81 14.84 -11.95
N SER A 453 -0.34 15.47 -11.69
CA SER A 453 -0.93 15.55 -10.36
C SER A 453 -2.45 15.46 -10.38
N PHE A 454 -3.01 14.71 -9.43
CA PHE A 454 -4.46 14.64 -9.20
C PHE A 454 -5.06 16.00 -8.78
N GLY A 455 -4.29 16.86 -8.10
CA GLY A 455 -4.78 18.14 -7.60
C GLY A 455 -4.94 19.25 -8.65
N SER A 456 -4.51 19.00 -9.90
CA SER A 456 -4.53 19.98 -10.98
C SER A 456 -5.07 19.42 -12.29
N VAL A 457 -5.95 18.41 -12.21
CA VAL A 457 -6.60 17.85 -13.39
C VAL A 457 -7.49 18.91 -14.03
N SER A 458 -7.26 19.19 -15.31
CA SER A 458 -8.08 20.09 -16.13
C SER A 458 -8.25 19.46 -17.49
N ILE A 459 -9.50 19.20 -17.87
CA ILE A 459 -9.85 18.51 -19.11
C ILE A 459 -10.33 19.56 -20.12
N THR A 460 -9.44 19.96 -21.03
CA THR A 460 -9.69 21.01 -22.05
C THR A 460 -9.21 20.52 -23.43
N PRO A 461 -9.64 21.14 -24.54
CA PRO A 461 -9.17 20.74 -25.86
C PRO A 461 -7.64 20.76 -25.99
N SER A 462 -6.96 21.73 -25.39
CA SER A 462 -5.49 21.82 -25.44
C SER A 462 -4.73 20.64 -24.83
N VAL A 463 -5.37 19.86 -23.95
CA VAL A 463 -4.74 18.67 -23.33
C VAL A 463 -5.20 17.34 -23.95
N ILE A 464 -6.33 17.35 -24.69
CA ILE A 464 -6.90 16.16 -25.34
C ILE A 464 -6.56 16.10 -26.83
N LEU A 465 -6.63 17.22 -27.55
CA LEU A 465 -6.48 17.24 -29.00
C LEU A 465 -5.02 16.94 -29.40
N GLY A 466 -4.86 16.18 -30.48
CA GLY A 466 -3.57 15.68 -30.94
C GLY A 466 -2.98 14.53 -30.12
N LYS A 467 -3.74 13.97 -29.18
CA LYS A 467 -3.35 12.80 -28.36
C LYS A 467 -3.85 11.49 -28.96
N ASP A 468 -3.38 10.36 -28.42
CA ASP A 468 -3.91 9.05 -28.81
C ASP A 468 -5.33 8.85 -28.28
N ASN A 469 -6.31 9.09 -29.17
CA ASN A 469 -7.73 8.92 -28.87
C ASN A 469 -8.10 7.48 -28.47
N THR A 470 -7.34 6.47 -28.87
CA THR A 470 -7.59 5.08 -28.44
C THR A 470 -7.29 4.90 -26.95
N VAL A 471 -6.18 5.50 -26.48
CA VAL A 471 -5.74 5.45 -25.08
C VAL A 471 -6.66 6.29 -24.19
N ILE A 472 -6.95 7.53 -24.60
CA ILE A 472 -7.80 8.43 -23.82
C ILE A 472 -9.22 7.88 -23.65
N THR A 473 -9.80 7.30 -24.71
CA THR A 473 -11.17 6.78 -24.65
C THR A 473 -11.26 5.33 -24.17
N ASP A 474 -10.14 4.70 -23.80
CA ASP A 474 -10.16 3.36 -23.23
C ASP A 474 -10.82 3.34 -21.84
N SER A 475 -10.59 4.39 -21.05
CA SER A 475 -11.32 4.63 -19.79
C SER A 475 -12.76 5.07 -20.05
N ALA A 476 -13.73 4.36 -19.47
CA ALA A 476 -15.12 4.77 -19.46
C ALA A 476 -15.32 6.10 -18.72
N ILE A 477 -14.60 6.33 -17.61
CA ILE A 477 -14.60 7.59 -16.87
C ILE A 477 -14.15 8.74 -17.77
N MET A 478 -13.07 8.56 -18.53
CA MET A 478 -12.55 9.60 -19.42
C MET A 478 -13.49 9.82 -20.63
N GLN A 479 -14.04 8.76 -21.23
CA GLN A 479 -15.05 8.87 -22.28
C GLN A 479 -16.27 9.66 -21.79
N ALA A 480 -16.80 9.33 -20.61
CA ALA A 480 -17.92 10.04 -19.99
C ALA A 480 -17.58 11.52 -19.78
N THR A 481 -16.39 11.78 -19.24
CA THR A 481 -15.90 13.13 -18.91
C THR A 481 -15.78 14.00 -20.16
N ILE A 482 -15.13 13.50 -21.21
CA ILE A 482 -14.96 14.26 -22.46
C ILE A 482 -16.31 14.46 -23.16
N SER A 483 -17.16 13.42 -23.15
CA SER A 483 -18.51 13.51 -23.72
C SER A 483 -19.34 14.59 -23.03
N ASP A 484 -19.32 14.63 -21.70
CA ASP A 484 -20.02 15.66 -20.91
C ASP A 484 -19.58 17.07 -21.32
N LYS A 485 -18.26 17.32 -21.40
CA LYS A 485 -17.74 18.63 -21.82
C LYS A 485 -18.15 19.02 -23.24
N ILE A 486 -18.17 18.07 -24.18
CA ILE A 486 -18.61 18.33 -25.55
C ILE A 486 -20.13 18.56 -25.62
N LEU A 487 -20.91 17.75 -24.90
CA LEU A 487 -22.37 17.78 -24.94
C LEU A 487 -22.95 19.02 -24.24
N ASP A 488 -22.23 19.64 -23.30
CA ASP A 488 -22.63 20.90 -22.67
C ASP A 488 -22.71 22.07 -23.68
N GLY A 489 -21.79 22.10 -24.67
CA GLY A 489 -21.82 23.07 -25.77
C GLY A 489 -22.63 22.64 -27.00
N ALA A 490 -22.88 21.33 -27.18
CA ALA A 490 -23.49 20.80 -28.39
C ALA A 490 -25.02 20.71 -28.34
N THR A 491 -25.65 20.83 -29.52
CA THR A 491 -27.09 20.58 -29.73
C THR A 491 -27.33 19.19 -30.31
N ASP A 492 -28.59 18.78 -30.35
CA ASP A 492 -29.03 17.61 -31.13
C ASP A 492 -29.63 18.04 -32.48
N GLU A 493 -29.93 17.08 -33.34
CA GLU A 493 -30.47 17.34 -34.67
C GLU A 493 -31.88 17.94 -34.67
N SER A 494 -32.59 17.90 -33.53
CA SER A 494 -33.96 18.43 -33.39
C SER A 494 -33.98 19.92 -33.01
N THR A 495 -32.88 20.41 -32.44
CA THR A 495 -32.68 21.79 -31.96
C THR A 495 -31.52 22.50 -32.65
N ALA A 496 -31.00 21.88 -33.72
CA ALA A 496 -29.87 22.33 -34.51
C ALA A 496 -29.94 23.81 -34.92
N THR A 497 -28.82 24.51 -34.72
CA THR A 497 -28.62 25.90 -35.16
C THR A 497 -27.34 25.99 -35.98
N SER A 498 -27.34 26.85 -37.01
CA SER A 498 -26.14 27.09 -37.84
C SER A 498 -24.98 27.61 -36.99
N GLY A 499 -23.81 27.01 -37.16
CA GLY A 499 -22.59 27.40 -36.44
C GLY A 499 -22.47 26.83 -35.01
N THR A 500 -23.36 25.91 -34.62
CA THR A 500 -23.26 25.15 -33.38
C THR A 500 -22.98 23.67 -33.70
N LEU A 501 -22.14 23.02 -32.91
CA LEU A 501 -21.88 21.59 -32.98
C LEU A 501 -23.17 20.81 -32.75
N ILE A 502 -23.43 19.84 -33.62
CA ILE A 502 -24.58 18.96 -33.55
C ILE A 502 -24.06 17.55 -33.32
N VAL A 503 -24.40 16.98 -32.16
CA VAL A 503 -24.17 15.58 -31.84
C VAL A 503 -25.53 14.87 -31.89
N PRO A 504 -25.83 14.11 -32.96
CA PRO A 504 -27.11 13.44 -33.13
C PRO A 504 -27.47 12.52 -31.96
N ASN A 505 -28.76 12.42 -31.63
CA ASN A 505 -29.24 11.52 -30.58
C ASN A 505 -28.86 10.05 -30.82
N TYR A 506 -28.65 9.66 -32.08
CA TYR A 506 -28.16 8.33 -32.46
C TYR A 506 -26.83 7.96 -31.77
N PHE A 507 -25.92 8.92 -31.60
CA PHE A 507 -24.61 8.69 -31.00
C PHE A 507 -24.59 8.92 -29.49
N ARG A 508 -25.73 9.24 -28.87
CA ARG A 508 -25.84 9.55 -27.44
C ARG A 508 -26.37 8.33 -26.68
N GLU A 509 -25.50 7.62 -26.00
CA GLU A 509 -25.88 6.45 -25.20
C GLU A 509 -26.21 6.86 -23.75
N ASP A 510 -27.15 6.14 -23.13
CA ASP A 510 -27.54 6.36 -21.74
C ASP A 510 -26.55 5.69 -20.78
N ILE A 511 -26.07 6.45 -19.80
CA ILE A 511 -25.26 5.95 -18.68
C ILE A 511 -25.89 6.34 -17.35
N THR A 512 -25.54 5.64 -16.28
CA THR A 512 -25.94 6.01 -14.92
C THR A 512 -24.78 6.70 -14.21
N VAL A 513 -25.04 7.87 -13.65
CA VAL A 513 -24.10 8.67 -12.84
C VAL A 513 -24.86 9.13 -11.61
N ASP A 514 -24.37 8.78 -10.41
CA ASP A 514 -25.00 9.12 -9.12
C ASP A 514 -26.51 8.77 -9.08
N GLY A 515 -26.84 7.54 -9.50
CA GLY A 515 -28.20 7.02 -9.60
C GLY A 515 -29.11 7.68 -10.65
N SER A 516 -28.58 8.61 -11.45
CA SER A 516 -29.32 9.39 -12.44
C SER A 516 -28.88 9.07 -13.86
N THR A 517 -29.82 9.08 -14.81
CA THR A 517 -29.49 8.90 -16.23
C THR A 517 -28.78 10.15 -16.78
N SER A 518 -27.58 9.94 -17.33
CA SER A 518 -26.83 10.92 -18.10
C SER A 518 -26.55 10.37 -19.51
N LYS A 519 -25.91 11.18 -20.35
CA LYS A 519 -25.55 10.83 -21.73
C LYS A 519 -24.05 10.93 -21.94
N TRP A 520 -23.51 9.99 -22.71
CA TRP A 520 -22.18 10.14 -23.30
C TRP A 520 -22.22 9.90 -24.81
N ILE A 521 -21.12 10.17 -25.51
CA ILE A 521 -20.99 9.92 -26.95
C ILE A 521 -20.44 8.49 -27.15
N GLU A 522 -21.01 7.74 -28.10
CA GLU A 522 -20.51 6.42 -28.51
C GLU A 522 -19.00 6.50 -28.78
N ARG A 523 -18.21 5.56 -28.23
CA ARG A 523 -16.74 5.61 -28.25
C ARG A 523 -16.15 5.87 -29.64
N ASN A 524 -16.62 5.13 -30.65
CA ASN A 524 -16.11 5.26 -32.02
C ASN A 524 -16.39 6.66 -32.60
N GLU A 525 -17.60 7.18 -32.38
CA GLU A 525 -17.94 8.53 -32.83
C GLU A 525 -17.17 9.59 -32.04
N LEU A 526 -16.96 9.40 -30.73
CA LEU A 526 -16.17 10.33 -29.92
C LEU A 526 -14.74 10.45 -30.46
N MET A 527 -14.09 9.33 -30.80
CA MET A 527 -12.75 9.35 -31.39
C MET A 527 -12.71 10.12 -32.72
N LEU A 528 -13.65 9.83 -33.63
CA LEU A 528 -13.75 10.54 -34.91
C LEU A 528 -14.07 12.03 -34.73
N LEU A 529 -14.88 12.36 -33.72
CA LEU A 529 -15.22 13.73 -33.39
C LEU A 529 -13.98 14.47 -32.84
N LEU A 530 -13.21 13.87 -31.94
CA LEU A 530 -11.96 14.44 -31.44
C LEU A 530 -10.96 14.71 -32.58
N ASP A 531 -10.78 13.78 -33.51
CA ASP A 531 -9.96 14.00 -34.72
C ASP A 531 -10.48 15.19 -35.55
N SER A 532 -11.80 15.34 -35.65
CA SER A 532 -12.44 16.43 -36.39
C SER A 532 -12.26 17.78 -35.69
N LEU A 533 -12.35 17.80 -34.36
CA LEU A 533 -12.16 18.99 -33.52
C LEU A 533 -10.69 19.44 -33.50
N ASP A 534 -9.74 18.49 -33.55
CA ASP A 534 -8.31 18.78 -33.69
C ASP A 534 -8.02 19.51 -35.01
N VAL A 535 -8.55 18.99 -36.13
CA VAL A 535 -8.45 19.63 -37.44
C VAL A 535 -9.10 21.02 -37.47
N LEU A 536 -10.21 21.21 -36.75
CA LEU A 536 -10.85 22.53 -36.61
C LEU A 536 -10.02 23.52 -35.79
N GLY A 537 -9.14 23.02 -34.92
CA GLY A 537 -8.32 23.84 -34.03
C GLY A 537 -9.15 24.56 -32.96
N ILE A 538 -10.16 23.90 -32.38
CA ILE A 538 -11.00 24.49 -31.33
C ILE A 538 -10.19 24.82 -30.08
N SER A 539 -10.56 25.90 -29.38
CA SER A 539 -9.92 26.32 -28.12
C SER A 539 -10.65 25.87 -26.87
N ASP A 540 -11.94 25.59 -26.98
CA ASP A 540 -12.85 25.22 -25.90
C ASP A 540 -13.97 24.32 -26.45
N PHE A 541 -14.81 23.78 -25.55
CA PHE A 541 -15.95 22.94 -25.90
C PHE A 541 -17.28 23.72 -25.84
N ASP A 542 -17.29 25.02 -26.18
CA ASP A 542 -18.51 25.85 -26.13
C ASP A 542 -19.55 25.53 -27.23
N GLY A 543 -19.19 24.61 -28.13
CA GLY A 543 -20.02 24.15 -29.25
C GLY A 543 -19.95 25.04 -30.48
N GLY A 544 -19.18 26.13 -30.49
CA GLY A 544 -19.03 27.00 -31.64
C GLY A 544 -18.27 26.34 -32.79
N VAL A 545 -18.87 26.35 -33.99
CA VAL A 545 -18.21 25.91 -35.23
C VAL A 545 -18.23 27.05 -36.23
N SER A 546 -17.07 27.68 -36.42
CA SER A 546 -16.91 28.82 -37.33
C SER A 546 -16.80 28.36 -38.79
N GLY A 547 -17.59 28.99 -39.68
CA GLY A 547 -17.45 28.79 -41.12
C GLY A 547 -16.06 29.15 -41.65
N GLY A 548 -15.42 30.16 -41.05
CA GLY A 548 -14.07 30.58 -41.42
C GLY A 548 -13.01 29.49 -41.22
N SER A 549 -13.22 28.52 -40.32
CA SER A 549 -12.28 27.43 -40.08
C SER A 549 -12.07 26.54 -41.30
N PHE A 550 -13.04 26.48 -42.23
CA PHE A 550 -12.96 25.65 -43.44
C PHE A 550 -12.16 26.30 -44.57
N ASN A 551 -11.87 27.60 -44.51
CA ASN A 551 -11.26 28.35 -45.62
C ASN A 551 -9.80 27.96 -45.92
N THR A 552 -9.14 27.25 -45.01
CA THR A 552 -7.73 26.87 -45.14
C THR A 552 -7.48 25.37 -45.06
N MET A 553 -8.53 24.56 -44.90
CA MET A 553 -8.38 23.11 -44.74
C MET A 553 -7.94 22.43 -46.03
N THR A 554 -7.00 21.52 -45.90
CA THR A 554 -6.58 20.60 -46.97
C THR A 554 -7.65 19.55 -47.23
N SER A 555 -7.56 18.87 -48.38
CA SER A 555 -8.48 17.77 -48.69
C SER A 555 -8.45 16.64 -47.66
N ALA A 556 -7.28 16.32 -47.09
CA ALA A 556 -7.16 15.27 -46.08
C ALA A 556 -7.81 15.69 -44.76
N GLU A 557 -7.61 16.94 -44.35
CA GLU A 557 -8.28 17.53 -43.16
C GLU A 557 -9.80 17.52 -43.32
N ILE A 558 -10.32 17.85 -44.51
CA ILE A 558 -11.76 17.77 -44.77
C ILE A 558 -12.26 16.32 -44.71
N ASP A 559 -11.50 15.36 -45.25
CA ASP A 559 -11.85 13.94 -45.18
C ASP A 559 -11.90 13.44 -43.72
N THR A 560 -10.96 13.88 -42.86
CA THR A 560 -10.98 13.63 -41.40
C THR A 560 -12.21 14.26 -40.75
N LEU A 561 -12.47 15.55 -41.02
CA LEU A 561 -13.59 16.30 -40.45
C LEU A 561 -14.95 15.63 -40.72
N VAL A 562 -15.20 15.22 -41.97
CA VAL A 562 -16.50 14.62 -42.33
C VAL A 562 -16.56 13.14 -41.98
N ALA A 563 -15.50 12.55 -41.43
CA ALA A 563 -15.53 11.16 -40.95
C ALA A 563 -16.51 11.02 -39.77
N SER A 564 -16.49 11.95 -38.82
CA SER A 564 -17.47 12.06 -37.72
C SER A 564 -18.88 12.30 -38.24
N GLY A 565 -19.85 11.54 -37.73
CA GLY A 565 -21.27 11.74 -38.03
C GLY A 565 -21.80 13.06 -37.46
N SER A 566 -21.29 13.47 -36.30
CA SER A 566 -21.60 14.74 -35.64
C SER A 566 -21.12 15.93 -36.47
N MET A 567 -19.86 15.92 -36.93
CA MET A 567 -19.35 17.00 -37.78
C MET A 567 -19.98 16.99 -39.18
N HIS A 568 -20.26 15.81 -39.74
CA HIS A 568 -20.99 15.72 -41.00
C HIS A 568 -22.39 16.36 -40.90
N THR A 569 -23.11 16.11 -39.81
CA THR A 569 -24.42 16.72 -39.54
C THR A 569 -24.30 18.22 -39.32
N THR A 570 -23.28 18.65 -38.59
CA THR A 570 -23.00 20.07 -38.32
C THR A 570 -22.78 20.86 -39.61
N VAL A 571 -21.90 20.37 -40.49
CA VAL A 571 -21.61 21.03 -41.78
C VAL A 571 -22.81 20.99 -42.73
N ASP A 572 -23.56 19.89 -42.76
CA ASP A 572 -24.82 19.81 -43.52
C ASP A 572 -25.80 20.93 -43.13
N PHE A 573 -25.97 21.17 -41.82
CA PHE A 573 -26.81 22.25 -41.33
C PHE A 573 -26.25 23.64 -41.65
N MET A 574 -24.92 23.84 -41.58
CA MET A 574 -24.30 25.11 -41.98
C MET A 574 -24.60 25.45 -43.45
N LEU A 575 -24.46 24.48 -44.35
CA LEU A 575 -24.73 24.65 -45.78
C LEU A 575 -26.22 24.87 -46.07
N LYS A 576 -27.11 24.11 -45.43
CA LYS A 576 -28.56 24.29 -45.56
C LYS A 576 -29.07 25.61 -44.97
N SER A 577 -28.32 26.20 -44.05
CA SER A 577 -28.63 27.50 -43.44
C SER A 577 -28.08 28.68 -44.24
N ASN A 578 -27.18 28.45 -45.19
CA ASN A 578 -26.66 29.49 -46.06
C ASN A 578 -27.76 29.96 -47.03
N ASN A 579 -28.27 31.17 -46.80
CA ASN A 579 -29.36 31.78 -47.58
C ASN A 579 -29.04 31.97 -49.06
N ASN A 580 -27.77 31.94 -49.46
CA ASN A 580 -27.36 32.11 -50.85
C ASN A 580 -27.37 30.79 -51.63
N ILE A 581 -27.32 29.63 -50.96
CA ILE A 581 -27.21 28.30 -51.61
C ILE A 581 -28.31 27.31 -51.20
N ASN A 582 -29.06 27.55 -50.11
CA ASN A 582 -29.99 26.57 -49.55
C ASN A 582 -31.07 26.07 -50.52
N THR A 583 -31.54 26.92 -51.45
CA THR A 583 -32.49 26.56 -52.51
C THR A 583 -31.84 25.83 -53.69
N SER A 584 -30.51 25.71 -53.70
CA SER A 584 -29.69 25.17 -54.77
C SER A 584 -28.97 23.88 -54.37
N ILE A 585 -29.39 23.22 -53.28
CA ILE A 585 -28.92 21.89 -52.90
C ILE A 585 -29.84 20.85 -53.56
N PRO A 586 -29.41 20.15 -54.64
CA PRO A 586 -30.28 19.21 -55.33
C PRO A 586 -30.33 17.85 -54.62
N ASN A 587 -31.41 17.08 -54.81
CA ASN A 587 -31.56 15.76 -54.20
C ASN A 587 -30.40 14.80 -54.51
N ILE A 588 -29.80 14.90 -55.71
CA ILE A 588 -28.64 14.09 -56.13
C ILE A 588 -27.37 14.36 -55.31
N ALA A 589 -27.29 15.50 -54.60
CA ALA A 589 -26.20 15.85 -53.70
C ALA A 589 -26.40 15.29 -52.27
N THR A 590 -27.54 14.67 -52.00
CA THR A 590 -27.94 14.21 -50.66
C THR A 590 -28.02 12.68 -50.57
N THR A 591 -27.90 12.15 -49.36
CA THR A 591 -28.02 10.73 -49.05
C THR A 591 -28.75 10.52 -47.73
N SER A 592 -29.33 9.34 -47.54
CA SER A 592 -29.85 8.91 -46.24
C SER A 592 -28.75 8.23 -45.44
N VAL A 593 -28.68 8.53 -44.15
CA VAL A 593 -27.69 8.00 -43.20
C VAL A 593 -28.41 7.47 -41.97
N SER A 594 -27.76 6.61 -41.17
CA SER A 594 -28.40 5.98 -40.01
C SER A 594 -28.58 6.92 -38.82
N TYR A 595 -27.72 7.93 -38.69
CA TYR A 595 -27.65 8.78 -37.49
C TYR A 595 -28.59 9.99 -37.51
N VAL A 596 -29.32 10.25 -38.59
CA VAL A 596 -30.39 11.26 -38.63
C VAL A 596 -31.58 10.76 -39.48
N SER A 597 -32.77 11.32 -39.23
CA SER A 597 -34.02 10.89 -39.87
C SER A 597 -34.32 11.55 -41.23
N TYR A 598 -33.43 12.44 -41.70
CA TYR A 598 -33.57 13.19 -42.94
C TYR A 598 -32.34 13.01 -43.84
N SER A 599 -32.44 13.43 -45.11
CA SER A 599 -31.31 13.34 -46.03
C SER A 599 -30.30 14.45 -45.78
N VAL A 600 -29.03 14.08 -45.62
CA VAL A 600 -27.89 14.97 -45.46
C VAL A 600 -27.14 15.10 -46.78
N ILE A 601 -26.44 16.21 -47.00
CA ILE A 601 -25.50 16.34 -48.12
C ILE A 601 -24.45 15.23 -48.00
N THR A 602 -24.02 14.62 -49.11
CA THR A 602 -23.01 13.57 -49.05
C THR A 602 -21.67 14.11 -48.56
N LYS A 603 -20.90 13.30 -47.82
CA LYS A 603 -19.52 13.64 -47.38
C LYS A 603 -18.65 14.14 -48.54
N LEU A 604 -18.74 13.49 -49.70
CA LEU A 604 -18.01 13.86 -50.91
C LEU A 604 -18.43 15.23 -51.46
N GLU A 605 -19.74 15.53 -51.45
CA GLU A 605 -20.23 16.82 -51.90
C GLU A 605 -19.86 17.95 -50.93
N ILE A 606 -19.93 17.72 -49.61
CA ILE A 606 -19.43 18.68 -48.61
C ILE A 606 -17.97 19.01 -48.90
N ARG A 607 -17.15 17.98 -49.14
CA ARG A 607 -15.73 18.16 -49.51
C ARG A 607 -15.56 19.01 -50.76
N HIS A 608 -16.26 18.69 -51.84
CA HIS A 608 -16.17 19.47 -53.07
C HIS A 608 -16.66 20.91 -52.88
N PHE A 609 -17.73 21.11 -52.11
CA PHE A 609 -18.26 22.44 -51.85
C PHE A 609 -17.27 23.28 -51.03
N ILE A 610 -16.70 22.75 -49.94
CA ILE A 610 -15.67 23.44 -49.16
C ILE A 610 -14.50 23.86 -50.06
N LEU A 611 -13.95 22.93 -50.86
CA LEU A 611 -12.85 23.23 -51.78
C LEU A 611 -13.24 24.30 -52.82
N ALA A 612 -14.49 24.29 -53.31
CA ALA A 612 -14.99 25.34 -54.18
C ALA A 612 -15.05 26.70 -53.47
N THR A 613 -15.54 26.76 -52.23
CA THR A 613 -15.58 28.03 -51.47
C THR A 613 -14.18 28.63 -51.27
N GLN A 614 -13.16 27.80 -51.03
CA GLN A 614 -11.77 28.25 -50.86
C GLN A 614 -11.19 28.93 -52.11
N VAL A 615 -11.70 28.62 -53.30
CA VAL A 615 -11.22 29.22 -54.56
C VAL A 615 -11.63 30.68 -54.67
N ILE A 616 -12.79 31.06 -54.10
CA ILE A 616 -13.41 32.36 -54.33
C ILE A 616 -13.65 33.18 -53.06
N ALA A 617 -13.47 32.61 -51.87
CA ALA A 617 -13.75 33.27 -50.61
C ALA A 617 -12.95 34.58 -50.47
N GLY A 618 -13.68 35.69 -50.33
CA GLY A 618 -13.12 36.98 -49.93
C GLY A 618 -13.01 37.11 -48.41
N PRO A 619 -12.48 38.24 -47.91
CA PRO A 619 -12.46 38.52 -46.48
C PRO A 619 -13.87 38.49 -45.86
N GLY A 620 -14.11 37.53 -44.97
CA GLY A 620 -15.41 37.35 -44.30
C GLY A 620 -16.39 36.43 -45.01
N ASP A 621 -16.02 35.90 -46.18
CA ASP A 621 -16.79 34.85 -46.85
C ASP A 621 -16.37 33.46 -46.35
N ASP A 622 -17.34 32.58 -46.15
CA ASP A 622 -17.15 31.18 -45.78
C ASP A 622 -18.35 30.33 -46.22
N ILE A 623 -18.33 29.04 -45.90
CA ILE A 623 -19.38 28.10 -46.32
C ILE A 623 -20.80 28.50 -45.86
N SER A 624 -20.94 29.28 -44.79
CA SER A 624 -22.22 29.69 -44.20
C SER A 624 -22.84 30.89 -44.90
N ASN A 625 -22.06 31.68 -45.65
CA ASN A 625 -22.52 32.91 -46.28
C ASN A 625 -22.07 33.12 -47.73
N ILE A 626 -21.22 32.24 -48.28
CA ILE A 626 -20.67 32.40 -49.64
C ILE A 626 -21.79 32.55 -50.66
N ASN A 627 -21.61 33.47 -51.61
CA ASN A 627 -22.50 33.64 -52.75
C ASN A 627 -21.77 33.26 -54.05
N LEU A 628 -22.52 32.66 -54.96
CA LEU A 628 -22.00 32.06 -56.19
C LEU A 628 -22.96 32.39 -57.34
N ASP A 629 -22.39 32.86 -58.45
CA ASP A 629 -23.09 33.05 -59.73
C ASP A 629 -22.17 32.64 -60.90
N ALA A 630 -22.71 32.52 -62.11
CA ALA A 630 -21.90 32.08 -63.24
C ALA A 630 -20.78 33.08 -63.63
N ASN A 631 -20.97 34.38 -63.35
CA ASN A 631 -19.95 35.41 -63.60
C ASN A 631 -18.74 35.27 -62.65
N THR A 632 -18.97 34.80 -61.43
CA THR A 632 -17.91 34.51 -60.46
C THR A 632 -16.98 33.42 -61.01
N LEU A 633 -17.50 32.46 -61.78
CA LEU A 633 -16.71 31.38 -62.36
C LEU A 633 -15.99 31.76 -63.67
N SER A 634 -16.55 32.64 -64.49
CA SER A 634 -15.92 33.05 -65.77
C SER A 634 -14.61 33.83 -65.56
N GLY A 635 -14.44 34.46 -64.40
CA GLY A 635 -13.19 35.14 -64.01
C GLY A 635 -12.05 34.21 -63.54
N LEU A 636 -12.31 32.90 -63.39
CA LEU A 636 -11.36 31.92 -62.86
C LEU A 636 -10.55 31.24 -63.97
N ASN A 637 -9.36 30.72 -63.63
CA ASN A 637 -8.62 29.87 -64.58
C ASN A 637 -9.20 28.45 -64.67
N ALA A 638 -8.83 27.69 -65.70
CA ALA A 638 -9.38 26.35 -65.95
C ALA A 638 -9.21 25.35 -64.78
N ALA A 639 -8.12 25.45 -64.02
CA ALA A 639 -7.91 24.58 -62.86
C ALA A 639 -8.85 24.95 -61.70
N GLN A 640 -9.05 26.25 -61.47
CA GLN A 640 -9.97 26.78 -60.48
C GLN A 640 -11.44 26.48 -60.85
N GLN A 641 -11.83 26.68 -62.11
CA GLN A 641 -13.16 26.31 -62.60
C GLN A 641 -13.43 24.81 -62.43
N SER A 642 -12.44 23.96 -62.73
CA SER A 642 -12.56 22.52 -62.52
C SER A 642 -12.85 22.16 -61.06
N ILE A 643 -12.19 22.81 -60.09
CA ILE A 643 -12.45 22.63 -58.65
C ILE A 643 -13.86 23.09 -58.29
N MET A 644 -14.27 24.27 -58.75
CA MET A 644 -15.63 24.80 -58.53
C MET A 644 -16.70 23.84 -59.03
N LEU A 645 -16.51 23.35 -60.26
CA LEU A 645 -17.46 22.49 -60.95
C LEU A 645 -17.40 21.03 -60.47
N ASP A 646 -16.51 20.63 -59.54
CA ASP A 646 -16.59 19.32 -58.90
C ASP A 646 -17.79 19.23 -57.94
N SER A 647 -18.21 20.36 -57.36
CA SER A 647 -19.40 20.46 -56.50
C SER A 647 -20.69 20.49 -57.32
N ILE A 648 -21.59 19.55 -57.03
CA ILE A 648 -22.93 19.50 -57.60
C ILE A 648 -23.75 20.73 -57.16
N ILE A 649 -23.59 21.20 -55.92
CA ILE A 649 -24.27 22.39 -55.39
C ILE A 649 -23.87 23.63 -56.21
N VAL A 650 -22.57 23.81 -56.49
CA VAL A 650 -22.09 24.90 -57.36
C VAL A 650 -22.72 24.80 -58.75
N ARG A 651 -22.68 23.62 -59.39
CA ARG A 651 -23.29 23.41 -60.71
C ARG A 651 -24.79 23.73 -60.70
N CYS A 652 -25.52 23.29 -59.67
CA CYS A 652 -26.95 23.56 -59.52
C CYS A 652 -27.22 25.06 -59.36
N LYS A 653 -26.39 25.75 -58.57
CA LYS A 653 -26.52 27.19 -58.32
C LYS A 653 -26.35 28.04 -59.58
N ILE A 654 -25.39 27.71 -60.44
CA ILE A 654 -25.09 28.47 -61.67
C ILE A 654 -25.92 28.05 -62.88
N THR A 655 -26.56 26.87 -62.85
CA THR A 655 -27.32 26.34 -64.01
C THR A 655 -28.35 27.35 -64.56
N PRO A 656 -29.17 28.03 -63.74
CA PRO A 656 -30.13 29.03 -64.25
C PRO A 656 -29.47 30.18 -65.02
N ASP A 657 -28.29 30.65 -64.59
CA ASP A 657 -27.56 31.71 -65.26
C ASP A 657 -27.02 31.24 -66.62
N LEU A 658 -26.48 30.01 -66.67
CA LEU A 658 -25.98 29.41 -67.90
C LEU A 658 -27.11 29.10 -68.89
N GLU A 659 -28.28 28.62 -68.41
CA GLU A 659 -29.47 28.42 -69.25
C GLU A 659 -29.99 29.74 -69.82
N ALA A 660 -29.97 30.82 -69.03
CA ALA A 660 -30.33 32.15 -69.50
C ALA A 660 -29.34 32.67 -70.55
N ALA A 661 -28.04 32.48 -70.33
CA ALA A 661 -27.00 32.84 -71.30
C ALA A 661 -27.10 32.02 -72.60
N ALA A 662 -27.33 30.71 -72.51
CA ALA A 662 -27.54 29.84 -73.65
C ALA A 662 -28.78 30.24 -74.46
N SER A 663 -29.89 30.57 -73.78
CA SER A 663 -31.12 31.04 -74.42
C SER A 663 -30.95 32.37 -75.16
N ALA A 664 -29.98 33.19 -74.75
CA ALA A 664 -29.62 34.44 -75.44
C ALA A 664 -28.63 34.24 -76.60
N SER A 665 -28.04 33.05 -76.74
CA SER A 665 -27.09 32.69 -77.79
C SER A 665 -27.79 32.00 -78.96
N SER A 666 -27.38 32.33 -80.19
CA SER A 666 -27.85 31.62 -81.40
C SER A 666 -26.99 30.41 -81.77
N SER A 667 -25.88 30.18 -81.07
CA SER A 667 -24.86 29.18 -81.43
C SER A 667 -24.61 28.11 -80.38
N TYR A 668 -25.29 28.17 -79.24
CA TYR A 668 -25.11 27.23 -78.14
C TYR A 668 -26.47 26.89 -77.52
N SER A 669 -26.71 25.61 -77.25
CA SER A 669 -27.95 25.12 -76.65
C SER A 669 -27.66 23.85 -75.85
N PHE A 670 -28.32 23.68 -74.71
CA PHE A 670 -28.25 22.43 -73.96
C PHE A 670 -29.21 21.38 -74.52
N ASP A 671 -28.79 20.13 -74.50
CA ASP A 671 -29.64 18.95 -74.73
C ASP A 671 -29.92 18.18 -73.42
N SER A 672 -30.70 17.12 -73.47
CA SER A 672 -31.04 16.35 -72.26
C SER A 672 -29.85 15.62 -71.63
N GLY A 673 -28.80 15.31 -72.40
CA GLY A 673 -27.60 14.62 -71.95
C GLY A 673 -26.63 15.53 -71.19
N ASP A 674 -26.78 16.85 -71.34
CA ASP A 674 -26.02 17.86 -70.60
C ASP A 674 -26.36 17.92 -69.11
N TYR A 675 -27.43 17.24 -68.68
CA TYR A 675 -27.98 17.29 -67.34
C TYR A 675 -27.81 15.97 -66.57
N GLU A 676 -27.53 16.06 -65.28
CA GLU A 676 -27.32 14.93 -64.36
C GLU A 676 -28.50 13.95 -64.31
N SER A 677 -29.73 14.44 -64.52
CA SER A 677 -30.93 13.60 -64.54
C SER A 677 -31.25 12.98 -65.90
N GLY A 678 -30.53 13.36 -66.96
CA GLY A 678 -30.88 13.03 -68.34
C GLY A 678 -32.16 13.72 -68.84
N SER A 679 -32.62 14.79 -68.17
CA SER A 679 -33.83 15.55 -68.50
C SER A 679 -33.73 17.02 -68.10
N THR A 680 -34.43 17.90 -68.83
CA THR A 680 -34.43 19.36 -68.61
C THR A 680 -35.73 19.84 -67.97
N PRO A 681 -35.70 20.83 -67.04
CA PRO A 681 -34.52 21.42 -66.39
C PRO A 681 -34.05 20.60 -65.17
N SER A 682 -32.73 20.44 -64.99
CA SER A 682 -32.11 19.90 -63.76
C SER A 682 -30.68 20.43 -63.61
N THR A 683 -29.83 19.83 -62.77
CA THR A 683 -28.42 20.25 -62.62
C THR A 683 -27.58 19.85 -63.84
N LEU A 684 -26.77 20.77 -64.37
CA LEU A 684 -25.83 20.45 -65.46
C LEU A 684 -24.69 19.50 -64.99
N THR A 685 -24.24 18.64 -65.91
CA THR A 685 -23.01 17.85 -65.73
C THR A 685 -21.79 18.76 -65.67
N LYS A 686 -20.70 18.28 -65.05
CA LYS A 686 -19.43 19.05 -65.00
C LYS A 686 -18.94 19.47 -66.38
N VAL A 687 -19.04 18.57 -67.36
CA VAL A 687 -18.60 18.84 -68.74
C VAL A 687 -19.48 19.90 -69.38
N ALA A 688 -20.81 19.76 -69.32
CA ALA A 688 -21.72 20.73 -69.91
C ALA A 688 -21.61 22.12 -69.25
N ALA A 689 -21.44 22.19 -67.92
CA ALA A 689 -21.24 23.45 -67.23
C ALA A 689 -19.92 24.13 -67.62
N GLN A 690 -18.83 23.37 -67.77
CA GLN A 690 -17.54 23.90 -68.22
C GLN A 690 -17.62 24.40 -69.68
N ASP A 691 -18.18 23.58 -70.57
CA ASP A 691 -18.37 23.94 -71.98
C ASP A 691 -19.24 25.20 -72.12
N ALA A 692 -20.27 25.33 -71.27
CA ALA A 692 -21.13 26.50 -71.26
C ALA A 692 -20.37 27.76 -70.81
N ILE A 693 -19.59 27.67 -69.74
CA ILE A 693 -18.76 28.80 -69.27
C ILE A 693 -17.80 29.23 -70.39
N ASP A 694 -17.09 28.29 -71.03
CA ASP A 694 -16.09 28.60 -72.06
C ASP A 694 -16.66 29.21 -73.34
N ASN A 695 -17.94 28.93 -73.65
CA ASN A 695 -18.58 29.35 -74.90
C ASN A 695 -19.60 30.49 -74.75
N LEU A 696 -20.10 30.75 -73.53
CA LEU A 696 -21.18 31.71 -73.27
C LEU A 696 -20.76 32.92 -72.43
N LEU A 697 -19.71 32.79 -71.61
CA LEU A 697 -19.23 33.82 -70.67
C LEU A 697 -17.79 34.20 -70.97
#